data_AF-A0A6A4IAS3-F1
#
_entry.id   AF-A0A6A4IAS3-F1
#
_cell.length_a   1.000
_cell.length_b   1.000
_cell.length_c   1.000
_cell.angle_alpha   90.00
_cell.angle_beta   90.00
_cell.angle_gamma   90.00
#
_symmetry.space_group_name_H-M   'P 1'
#
loop_
_entity.id
_entity.type
_entity.pdbx_description
1 polymer ?
#
loop_
_entity_poly.entity_id
_entity_poly.type
_entity_poly.pdbx_seq_one_letter_code
_entity_poly.pdbx_strand_id
1 'polypeptide(L)'
;MSDALLSAFDSSLQSLGNPELTLGSLPSDFSPPSRPGLRVPSATSQTTAQSSAPVTTPPPANVFAFRRKGESSLSRRLTSETEVDEDVETPSMEKSRWEDAGLDTPVSTRPAASRHRSRGQKGVTLTLRDQEKHIDSLKKENFDIKLRVHFLEERLAELAPEQMDAALKQNITLKIETHNRGREIKRLKKLLLELERELEKLQRNTGSRGARERELEAKLEERDREIRELRRRRSSVDGGDAAIREVEARNLELEEELENVRGLLEDNVMEIERLQDIVERKGDLSSAGNAHRIDDLESEIDQLKQTIESLRLNIEELQQRREAESIERSQSRAQMLEEREGREAVEDDLNALKDRLAAALIELQQKEDDIERKDQTIDEMMSEHQRIVAQVEDEWRGEVDDHKQQVEELRDVLGERDAECKDLRLTISELETNTNDLHNKFEAALAHLEQEADEKDVQIETLNDAIEKLSEQVYVLEDENDRLKEDHDKMKEEEDAERDRLETLTSALREVKELANHVETVVEELEREREARERAENDLDAADKEHDAKLRAERRALEAKESALQSALTDLARTQSLLTQREFDLQAVQTALQTLETESKRAGETHSTAQFSLQLEVDRLKRDLERLEDDLSRARGELNDRDHKGRDRDGAIDKLHAENRDLASQLAAQTQARLNISEKLDTTQSSLKTAEAEIASFKTRVSELESRLSKDQRSLLTAESQYRDQLTERNTLLLTIYQYMDKILGVDKTPTKPFTNFSVFHDNLITRLKALSQIQLDFDKRCKEVEGRFTEKMNDMRKQLDNRWKQIDKFETGVKAFAETKATWRRKYSTKEGEVEALKTTNAELSAQLSGIKRPGQGDTMEVRALSTRAATAERRLNNAQNQLLQTEEKMAALNQKTAAADSKWEARVKEYESRLKSAEERVKRERQGGKERINDLEGQLKTLQRHLELAQKRSQQLTGVIDSNKPGSGSANSSPSSR
;
A
#
# COMPACT_ATOMS: atom_id res chain seq x y z
N MET A 1 -47.28 37.95 65.01
CA MET A 1 -46.42 39.14 64.80
C MET A 1 -45.04 38.64 64.41
N SER A 2 -44.46 39.01 63.27
CA SER A 2 -45.00 39.76 62.13
C SER A 2 -44.24 39.40 60.86
N ASP A 3 -44.71 39.88 59.71
CA ASP A 3 -44.22 39.57 58.37
C ASP A 3 -42.77 40.03 58.06
N ALA A 4 -42.03 39.13 57.41
CA ALA A 4 -41.42 39.23 56.06
C ALA A 4 -40.67 40.50 55.54
N LEU A 5 -39.91 40.25 54.45
CA LEU A 5 -39.48 41.13 53.35
C LEU A 5 -38.26 42.09 53.53
N LEU A 6 -37.34 41.98 52.53
CA LEU A 6 -36.57 43.07 51.85
C LEU A 6 -35.50 43.84 52.68
N SER A 7 -34.44 44.46 52.11
CA SER A 7 -33.79 44.36 50.78
C SER A 7 -32.49 45.20 50.66
N ALA A 8 -31.55 44.76 49.81
CA ALA A 8 -30.64 45.57 48.98
C ALA A 8 -29.52 46.45 49.63
N PHE A 9 -28.78 47.17 48.76
CA PHE A 9 -27.53 47.94 48.90
C PHE A 9 -26.22 47.11 49.03
N ASP A 10 -25.17 47.18 48.18
CA ASP A 10 -24.66 48.08 47.10
C ASP A 10 -23.53 49.07 47.49
N SER A 11 -22.69 49.47 46.52
CA SER A 11 -21.40 50.23 46.55
C SER A 11 -20.14 49.34 46.59
N SER A 12 -19.21 49.32 45.60
CA SER A 12 -18.27 50.35 45.07
C SER A 12 -17.00 50.53 45.95
N LEU A 13 -15.78 50.85 45.46
CA LEU A 13 -15.29 51.42 44.17
C LEU A 13 -13.74 51.22 44.03
N GLN A 14 -13.12 51.73 42.95
CA GLN A 14 -11.66 52.01 42.73
C GLN A 14 -10.69 50.82 42.55
N SER A 15 -9.54 50.91 41.84
CA SER A 15 -9.01 51.80 40.76
C SER A 15 -7.67 51.18 40.26
N LEU A 16 -7.27 51.09 38.98
CA LEU A 16 -6.57 52.10 38.13
C LEU A 16 -6.04 51.38 36.86
N GLY A 17 -5.79 52.07 35.72
CA GLY A 17 -4.92 51.54 34.64
C GLY A 17 -5.35 51.73 33.18
N ASN A 18 -5.13 52.91 32.60
CA ASN A 18 -5.25 53.24 31.16
C ASN A 18 -3.86 53.11 30.44
N PRO A 19 -3.70 53.43 29.12
CA PRO A 19 -4.52 53.25 27.89
C PRO A 19 -3.72 52.40 26.84
N GLU A 20 -3.91 52.28 25.51
CA GLU A 20 -4.37 53.13 24.39
C GLU A 20 -5.03 52.28 23.28
N LEU A 21 -6.18 52.70 22.68
CA LEU A 21 -6.37 53.46 21.41
C LEU A 21 -5.96 52.71 20.11
N THR A 22 -6.66 52.80 18.96
CA THR A 22 -7.72 53.75 18.52
C THR A 22 -8.63 53.17 17.41
N LEU A 23 -9.88 53.67 17.33
CA LEU A 23 -10.80 53.76 16.14
C LEU A 23 -11.35 52.45 15.49
N GLY A 24 -12.60 52.42 15.00
CA GLY A 24 -13.71 53.40 15.14
C GLY A 24 -14.93 53.19 14.21
N SER A 25 -16.12 53.64 14.65
CA SER A 25 -17.45 53.69 13.96
C SER A 25 -18.14 52.32 13.69
N LEU A 26 -19.38 51.99 14.12
CA LEU A 26 -20.67 52.68 14.41
C LEU A 26 -21.52 53.04 13.16
N PRO A 27 -22.89 53.11 13.24
CA PRO A 27 -23.80 52.93 14.40
C PRO A 27 -25.09 52.06 14.18
N SER A 28 -25.92 51.93 15.24
CA SER A 28 -27.43 51.84 15.23
C SER A 28 -28.14 50.55 14.71
N ASP A 29 -29.36 50.15 15.16
CA ASP A 29 -30.10 50.41 16.42
C ASP A 29 -31.33 49.46 16.62
N PHE A 30 -31.85 49.46 17.86
CA PHE A 30 -33.25 49.18 18.28
C PHE A 30 -33.92 47.77 18.27
N SER A 31 -35.05 47.69 18.98
CA SER A 31 -35.71 46.50 19.55
C SER A 31 -36.93 45.95 18.75
N PRO A 32 -37.33 44.67 18.94
CA PRO A 32 -38.45 44.01 18.25
C PRO A 32 -39.83 44.30 18.89
N PRO A 33 -40.97 44.13 18.17
CA PRO A 33 -41.77 42.88 18.34
C PRO A 33 -42.64 42.45 17.13
N SER A 34 -43.23 41.23 17.16
CA SER A 34 -44.68 40.94 16.91
C SER A 34 -45.03 39.52 16.38
N ARG A 35 -46.23 39.03 16.74
CA ARG A 35 -46.97 37.86 16.18
C ARG A 35 -48.46 38.26 16.05
N PRO A 36 -49.24 37.67 15.12
CA PRO A 36 -50.19 36.57 15.44
C PRO A 36 -50.26 35.50 14.31
N GLY A 37 -50.95 34.35 14.38
CA GLY A 37 -51.76 33.61 15.37
C GLY A 37 -52.29 32.32 14.68
N LEU A 38 -52.49 31.15 15.29
CA LEU A 38 -53.63 30.75 16.15
C LEU A 38 -53.43 29.32 16.75
N ARG A 39 -54.07 29.02 17.90
CA ARG A 39 -54.59 27.71 18.45
C ARG A 39 -53.85 26.37 18.11
N VAL A 40 -53.30 25.55 19.03
CA VAL A 40 -53.69 25.05 20.39
C VAL A 40 -55.01 24.22 20.37
N PRO A 41 -55.17 23.05 21.06
CA PRO A 41 -54.30 22.30 22.01
C PRO A 41 -53.80 20.94 21.45
N SER A 42 -52.94 20.09 22.05
CA SER A 42 -52.54 19.74 23.44
C SER A 42 -53.41 18.69 24.16
N ALA A 43 -52.81 17.55 24.52
CA ALA A 43 -53.30 16.59 25.52
C ALA A 43 -52.09 15.99 26.26
N THR A 44 -52.18 15.85 27.59
CA THR A 44 -51.02 15.82 28.50
C THR A 44 -51.03 14.59 29.41
N SER A 45 -49.84 14.02 29.65
CA SER A 45 -49.42 13.12 30.77
C SER A 45 -50.32 11.97 31.26
N GLN A 46 -49.70 10.79 31.44
CA GLN A 46 -49.53 10.05 32.73
C GLN A 46 -48.89 8.69 32.41
N THR A 47 -47.64 8.41 32.82
CA THR A 47 -47.16 7.89 34.13
C THR A 47 -47.56 6.45 34.47
N THR A 48 -46.60 5.75 35.10
CA THR A 48 -46.73 4.48 35.87
C THR A 48 -46.45 3.18 35.10
N ALA A 49 -45.82 2.25 35.83
CA ALA A 49 -45.47 0.88 35.45
C ALA A 49 -46.73 -0.05 35.53
N GLN A 50 -46.70 -1.37 35.38
CA GLN A 50 -45.62 -2.36 35.55
C GLN A 50 -45.92 -3.68 34.82
N SER A 51 -44.98 -4.63 34.91
CA SER A 51 -45.03 -5.97 34.28
C SER A 51 -46.22 -6.85 34.69
N SER A 52 -46.81 -7.59 33.73
CA SER A 52 -47.02 -9.05 33.84
C SER A 52 -47.59 -9.69 32.56
N ALA A 53 -47.31 -10.97 32.36
CA ALA A 53 -47.91 -11.91 31.39
C ALA A 53 -48.46 -13.12 32.19
N PRO A 54 -48.90 -14.29 31.64
CA PRO A 54 -49.04 -14.75 30.24
C PRO A 54 -50.34 -15.59 29.94
N VAL A 55 -50.37 -16.39 28.85
CA VAL A 55 -51.17 -17.64 28.61
C VAL A 55 -52.70 -17.52 28.29
N THR A 56 -53.44 -18.33 27.49
CA THR A 56 -53.19 -19.22 26.29
C THR A 56 -54.54 -19.76 25.67
N THR A 57 -54.97 -19.31 24.46
CA THR A 57 -55.83 -20.03 23.45
C THR A 57 -57.30 -20.47 23.84
N PRO A 58 -58.14 -21.17 23.01
CA PRO A 58 -58.09 -21.54 21.57
C PRO A 58 -59.29 -21.05 20.66
N PRO A 59 -60.16 -21.88 19.99
CA PRO A 59 -60.45 -21.86 18.53
C PRO A 59 -61.96 -21.61 18.20
N PRO A 60 -62.68 -22.10 17.14
CA PRO A 60 -62.41 -22.84 15.85
C PRO A 60 -63.12 -22.19 14.60
N ALA A 61 -63.50 -22.82 13.45
CA ALA A 61 -62.80 -23.63 12.42
C ALA A 61 -63.67 -23.78 11.12
N ASN A 62 -63.05 -24.14 9.96
CA ASN A 62 -63.65 -24.84 8.78
C ASN A 62 -64.63 -24.05 7.85
N VAL A 63 -64.98 -24.46 6.60
CA VAL A 63 -65.17 -25.81 6.00
C VAL A 63 -64.64 -25.99 4.54
N PHE A 64 -64.28 -27.25 4.22
CA PHE A 64 -63.86 -27.91 2.97
C PHE A 64 -64.84 -27.76 1.76
N ALA A 65 -64.61 -28.22 0.50
CA ALA A 65 -63.73 -29.26 -0.12
C ALA A 65 -63.53 -28.95 -1.66
N PHE A 66 -63.05 -29.74 -2.66
CA PHE A 66 -62.51 -31.12 -2.88
C PHE A 66 -61.88 -31.18 -4.35
N ARG A 67 -61.48 -32.23 -5.12
CA ARG A 67 -61.32 -33.72 -5.04
C ARG A 67 -60.43 -34.36 -6.19
N ARG A 68 -59.08 -34.46 -6.04
CA ARG A 68 -58.16 -35.35 -6.85
C ARG A 68 -57.92 -34.96 -8.34
N LYS A 69 -56.94 -35.51 -9.10
CA LYS A 69 -55.89 -36.56 -8.86
C LYS A 69 -54.62 -36.24 -9.68
N GLY A 70 -53.43 -36.66 -9.24
CA GLY A 70 -52.20 -36.64 -10.07
C GLY A 70 -50.90 -36.96 -9.30
N GLU A 71 -50.17 -37.99 -9.72
CA GLU A 71 -48.85 -38.45 -9.24
C GLU A 71 -47.69 -37.55 -9.76
N SER A 72 -46.44 -37.55 -9.26
CA SER A 72 -45.81 -38.08 -8.02
C SER A 72 -44.41 -37.45 -7.77
N SER A 73 -43.58 -38.08 -6.93
CA SER A 73 -42.38 -37.58 -6.23
C SER A 73 -41.06 -37.43 -7.01
N LEU A 74 -40.38 -36.31 -6.73
CA LEU A 74 -38.96 -36.16 -6.31
C LEU A 74 -37.85 -37.17 -6.72
N SER A 75 -36.69 -36.58 -7.06
CA SER A 75 -35.30 -36.97 -6.69
C SER A 75 -34.45 -37.98 -7.52
N ARG A 76 -33.49 -37.38 -8.27
CA ARG A 76 -32.01 -37.49 -8.06
C ARG A 76 -31.21 -38.73 -8.60
N ARG A 77 -30.13 -38.39 -9.34
CA ARG A 77 -28.78 -39.03 -9.51
C ARG A 77 -28.44 -39.96 -10.71
N LEU A 78 -27.49 -39.46 -11.53
CA LEU A 78 -26.19 -40.07 -11.97
C LEU A 78 -26.09 -41.15 -13.09
N THR A 79 -24.87 -41.17 -13.67
CA THR A 79 -24.08 -42.25 -14.35
C THR A 79 -24.26 -42.67 -15.83
N SER A 80 -23.08 -42.80 -16.49
CA SER A 80 -22.61 -43.66 -17.60
C SER A 80 -23.04 -43.52 -19.08
N GLU A 81 -22.03 -43.18 -19.90
CA GLU A 81 -21.44 -43.92 -21.05
C GLU A 81 -22.21 -44.26 -22.35
N THR A 82 -21.46 -44.20 -23.48
CA THR A 82 -21.67 -44.84 -24.81
C THR A 82 -22.92 -44.41 -25.63
N GLU A 83 -22.93 -44.33 -26.97
CA GLU A 83 -21.91 -44.50 -28.04
C GLU A 83 -22.40 -43.86 -29.38
N VAL A 84 -21.50 -43.76 -30.39
CA VAL A 84 -21.77 -43.89 -31.86
C VAL A 84 -22.57 -42.80 -32.65
N ASP A 85 -21.94 -42.33 -33.75
CA ASP A 85 -22.44 -41.84 -35.08
C ASP A 85 -23.52 -40.72 -35.20
N GLU A 86 -23.71 -39.97 -36.31
CA GLU A 86 -22.93 -39.68 -37.55
C GLU A 86 -23.34 -38.29 -38.12
N ASP A 87 -22.76 -37.87 -39.25
CA ASP A 87 -23.14 -36.77 -40.17
C ASP A 87 -23.23 -35.30 -39.63
N VAL A 88 -22.59 -34.28 -40.23
CA VAL A 88 -22.47 -33.81 -41.64
C VAL A 88 -23.70 -33.02 -42.13
N GLU A 89 -23.60 -31.68 -42.06
CA GLU A 89 -23.74 -30.81 -43.24
C GLU A 89 -23.29 -29.36 -42.97
N THR A 90 -22.31 -28.90 -43.76
CA THR A 90 -22.04 -27.48 -44.06
C THR A 90 -22.83 -27.11 -45.31
N PRO A 91 -23.30 -25.86 -45.54
CA PRO A 91 -22.35 -24.85 -46.04
C PRO A 91 -22.70 -23.35 -45.83
N SER A 92 -21.71 -22.52 -46.16
CA SER A 92 -21.85 -21.17 -46.74
C SER A 92 -22.45 -20.02 -45.91
N MET A 93 -22.23 -18.75 -46.27
CA MET A 93 -21.08 -18.04 -46.89
C MET A 93 -21.45 -16.55 -46.89
N GLU A 94 -20.51 -15.65 -46.59
CA GLU A 94 -20.35 -14.24 -47.03
C GLU A 94 -19.56 -13.46 -45.94
N LYS A 95 -18.44 -12.81 -46.25
CA LYS A 95 -18.26 -11.53 -46.98
C LYS A 95 -18.91 -10.34 -46.26
N SER A 96 -18.21 -9.21 -46.03
CA SER A 96 -16.78 -8.94 -46.24
C SER A 96 -16.31 -7.68 -45.49
N ARG A 97 -14.99 -7.51 -45.41
CA ARG A 97 -14.24 -6.24 -45.36
C ARG A 97 -14.52 -5.27 -44.20
N TRP A 98 -13.55 -5.22 -43.28
CA TRP A 98 -13.02 -3.96 -42.74
C TRP A 98 -11.51 -3.93 -43.03
N GLU A 99 -10.96 -2.74 -43.22
CA GLU A 99 -9.59 -2.55 -43.71
C GLU A 99 -8.99 -1.29 -43.07
N ASP A 100 -7.73 -1.43 -42.61
CA ASP A 100 -6.77 -0.37 -42.20
C ASP A 100 -6.89 0.31 -40.80
N ALA A 101 -5.77 0.97 -40.43
CA ALA A 101 -5.27 1.45 -39.14
C ALA A 101 -6.12 2.51 -38.37
N GLY A 102 -5.84 2.79 -37.08
CA GLY A 102 -4.87 2.22 -36.12
C GLY A 102 -4.45 3.22 -35.02
N LEU A 103 -3.45 2.85 -34.20
CA LEU A 103 -2.76 3.63 -33.13
C LEU A 103 -3.55 3.95 -31.83
N ASP A 104 -3.16 3.25 -30.76
CA ASP A 104 -2.78 3.69 -29.39
C ASP A 104 -3.31 5.05 -28.85
N THR A 105 -3.75 5.17 -27.59
CA THR A 105 -3.14 4.66 -26.34
C THR A 105 -4.17 4.48 -25.20
N PRO A 106 -3.91 3.63 -24.17
CA PRO A 106 -4.86 3.37 -23.07
C PRO A 106 -4.59 4.21 -21.79
N VAL A 107 -5.63 4.80 -21.18
CA VAL A 107 -5.52 5.53 -19.90
C VAL A 107 -6.71 5.32 -18.95
N SER A 108 -6.39 4.95 -17.71
CA SER A 108 -7.15 5.10 -16.45
C SER A 108 -8.56 4.49 -16.29
N THR A 109 -8.67 3.51 -15.37
CA THR A 109 -9.92 2.95 -14.85
C THR A 109 -10.36 3.63 -13.54
N ARG A 110 -11.63 4.09 -13.44
CA ARG A 110 -12.36 4.27 -12.15
C ARG A 110 -13.88 4.46 -12.36
N PRO A 111 -14.75 4.35 -11.33
CA PRO A 111 -15.51 3.11 -11.13
C PRO A 111 -17.03 3.28 -11.32
N ALA A 112 -17.70 2.20 -11.75
CA ALA A 112 -19.15 2.16 -11.92
C ALA A 112 -19.89 1.78 -10.62
N ALA A 113 -21.00 2.49 -10.33
CA ALA A 113 -21.90 2.18 -9.22
C ALA A 113 -23.13 1.36 -9.66
N SER A 114 -23.60 0.47 -8.80
CA SER A 114 -24.84 -0.32 -8.94
C SER A 114 -26.05 0.59 -9.27
N ARG A 115 -27.09 0.17 -10.03
CA ARG A 115 -27.96 -0.98 -9.68
C ARG A 115 -29.01 -1.33 -10.77
N HIS A 116 -29.42 -2.61 -10.77
CA HIS A 116 -30.78 -3.12 -11.03
C HIS A 116 -31.31 -3.45 -12.46
N ARG A 117 -31.35 -4.77 -12.74
CA ARG A 117 -32.38 -5.55 -13.49
C ARG A 117 -32.88 -5.11 -14.88
N SER A 118 -32.82 -6.07 -15.82
CA SER A 118 -34.04 -6.80 -16.23
C SER A 118 -33.70 -8.26 -16.61
N ARG A 119 -34.71 -9.12 -16.82
CA ARG A 119 -34.58 -10.56 -17.09
C ARG A 119 -35.21 -10.85 -18.45
N GLY A 120 -34.39 -11.24 -19.44
CA GLY A 120 -34.83 -11.42 -20.83
C GLY A 120 -35.97 -12.42 -20.97
N GLN A 121 -37.13 -11.94 -21.39
CA GLN A 121 -38.31 -12.73 -21.72
C GLN A 121 -38.39 -12.91 -23.24
N LYS A 122 -38.81 -14.08 -23.73
CA LYS A 122 -38.83 -14.39 -25.17
C LYS A 122 -39.69 -13.37 -25.93
N GLY A 123 -39.17 -12.88 -27.05
CA GLY A 123 -39.75 -11.76 -27.79
C GLY A 123 -41.11 -12.09 -28.42
N VAL A 124 -42.05 -11.15 -28.26
CA VAL A 124 -43.23 -11.02 -29.12
C VAL A 124 -42.87 -9.99 -30.19
N THR A 125 -43.09 -10.31 -31.46
CA THR A 125 -42.77 -9.43 -32.58
C THR A 125 -43.71 -8.22 -32.61
N LEU A 126 -43.22 -7.09 -32.13
CA LEU A 126 -43.91 -5.80 -32.09
C LEU A 126 -44.22 -5.32 -33.52
N THR A 127 -45.44 -4.83 -33.81
CA THR A 127 -45.81 -4.40 -35.18
C THR A 127 -45.07 -3.13 -35.59
N LEU A 128 -44.91 -2.86 -36.89
CA LEU A 128 -44.23 -1.65 -37.38
C LEU A 128 -44.82 -0.36 -36.79
N ARG A 129 -46.14 -0.30 -36.59
CA ARG A 129 -46.85 0.86 -36.03
C ARG A 129 -46.60 1.03 -34.53
N ASP A 130 -46.41 -0.08 -33.82
CA ASP A 130 -46.04 -0.07 -32.40
C ASP A 130 -44.54 0.21 -32.22
N GLN A 131 -43.68 -0.24 -33.16
CA GLN A 131 -42.27 0.14 -33.22
C GLN A 131 -42.11 1.65 -33.48
N GLU A 132 -42.85 2.21 -34.43
CA GLU A 132 -42.87 3.66 -34.73
C GLU A 132 -43.33 4.48 -33.51
N LYS A 133 -44.39 4.04 -32.84
CA LYS A 133 -44.86 4.64 -31.58
C LYS A 133 -43.84 4.50 -30.43
N HIS A 134 -43.10 3.40 -30.36
CA HIS A 134 -42.02 3.22 -29.37
C HIS A 134 -40.83 4.13 -29.69
N ILE A 135 -40.45 4.27 -30.97
CA ILE A 135 -39.44 5.22 -31.44
C ILE A 135 -39.82 6.65 -31.07
N ASP A 136 -41.09 7.05 -31.19
CA ASP A 136 -41.53 8.39 -30.78
C ASP A 136 -41.54 8.59 -29.25
N SER A 137 -41.84 7.55 -28.46
CA SER A 137 -41.62 7.58 -27.01
C SER A 137 -40.14 7.78 -26.69
N LEU A 138 -39.26 7.00 -27.31
CA LEU A 138 -37.81 7.09 -27.14
C LEU A 138 -37.25 8.44 -27.59
N LYS A 139 -37.75 9.05 -28.67
CA LYS A 139 -37.39 10.43 -29.06
C LYS A 139 -37.76 11.44 -27.98
N LYS A 140 -38.95 11.32 -27.39
CA LYS A 140 -39.41 12.20 -26.31
C LYS A 140 -38.60 12.01 -25.03
N GLU A 141 -38.36 10.77 -24.62
CA GLU A 141 -37.49 10.43 -23.50
C GLU A 141 -36.06 10.94 -23.73
N ASN A 142 -35.53 10.85 -24.95
CA ASN A 142 -34.22 11.40 -25.31
C ASN A 142 -34.18 12.94 -25.23
N PHE A 143 -35.28 13.62 -25.56
CA PHE A 143 -35.42 15.08 -25.38
C PHE A 143 -35.48 15.46 -23.90
N ASP A 144 -36.31 14.78 -23.10
CA ASP A 144 -36.44 15.02 -21.66
C ASP A 144 -35.12 14.70 -20.90
N ILE A 145 -34.36 13.69 -21.37
CA ILE A 145 -33.00 13.39 -20.89
C ILE A 145 -32.03 14.50 -21.26
N LYS A 146 -32.03 15.00 -22.51
CA LYS A 146 -31.17 16.12 -22.92
C LYS A 146 -31.46 17.39 -22.12
N LEU A 147 -32.73 17.67 -21.84
CA LEU A 147 -33.13 18.80 -21.00
C LEU A 147 -32.60 18.65 -19.55
N ARG A 148 -32.65 17.43 -18.99
CA ARG A 148 -32.04 17.13 -17.68
C ARG A 148 -30.52 17.20 -17.69
N VAL A 149 -29.87 16.77 -18.77
CA VAL A 149 -28.41 16.90 -18.94
C VAL A 149 -28.02 18.37 -18.95
N HIS A 150 -28.68 19.22 -19.76
CA HIS A 150 -28.46 20.67 -19.76
C HIS A 150 -28.59 21.28 -18.35
N PHE A 151 -29.70 21.03 -17.64
CA PHE A 151 -29.87 21.57 -16.28
C PHE A 151 -28.91 20.98 -15.23
N LEU A 152 -28.30 19.82 -15.49
CA LEU A 152 -27.24 19.26 -14.64
C LEU A 152 -25.86 19.82 -14.98
N GLU A 153 -25.59 20.10 -16.27
CA GLU A 153 -24.37 20.76 -16.76
C GLU A 153 -24.33 22.24 -16.32
N GLU A 154 -25.46 22.94 -16.45
CA GLU A 154 -25.68 24.31 -15.98
C GLU A 154 -25.48 24.41 -14.46
N ARG A 155 -26.09 23.50 -13.69
CA ARG A 155 -25.90 23.42 -12.23
C ARG A 155 -24.49 22.95 -11.81
N LEU A 156 -23.80 22.16 -12.63
CA LEU A 156 -22.39 21.83 -12.42
C LEU A 156 -21.51 23.05 -12.65
N ALA A 157 -21.79 23.86 -13.69
CA ALA A 157 -21.09 25.11 -13.95
C ALA A 157 -21.29 26.13 -12.83
N GLU A 158 -22.48 26.19 -12.21
CA GLU A 158 -22.73 27.04 -11.03
C GLU A 158 -21.98 26.56 -9.76
N LEU A 159 -21.87 25.25 -9.52
CA LEU A 159 -21.21 24.71 -8.31
C LEU A 159 -19.68 24.52 -8.44
N ALA A 160 -19.14 24.49 -9.65
CA ALA A 160 -17.72 24.22 -9.90
C ALA A 160 -16.70 25.28 -9.42
N PRO A 161 -16.98 26.61 -9.39
CA PRO A 161 -15.93 27.62 -9.19
C PRO A 161 -15.10 27.44 -7.91
N GLU A 162 -15.75 27.35 -6.75
CA GLU A 162 -15.03 27.30 -5.47
C GLU A 162 -14.19 26.03 -5.29
N GLN A 163 -14.72 24.86 -5.72
CA GLN A 163 -13.98 23.60 -5.60
C GLN A 163 -12.86 23.48 -6.63
N MET A 164 -13.04 24.03 -7.84
CA MET A 164 -11.97 24.07 -8.84
C MET A 164 -10.87 25.08 -8.46
N ASP A 165 -11.22 26.24 -7.91
CA ASP A 165 -10.25 27.19 -7.35
C ASP A 165 -9.53 26.64 -6.12
N ALA A 166 -10.21 25.89 -5.25
CA ALA A 166 -9.58 25.21 -4.13
C ALA A 166 -8.60 24.13 -4.61
N ALA A 167 -8.98 23.32 -5.59
CA ALA A 167 -8.12 22.31 -6.20
C ALA A 167 -6.93 22.94 -6.96
N LEU A 168 -7.12 24.09 -7.63
CA LEU A 168 -6.06 24.85 -8.28
C LEU A 168 -5.10 25.46 -7.26
N LYS A 169 -5.60 26.07 -6.17
CA LYS A 169 -4.77 26.57 -5.05
C LYS A 169 -3.98 25.44 -4.42
N GLN A 170 -4.60 24.28 -4.16
CA GLN A 170 -3.91 23.10 -3.62
C GLN A 170 -2.85 22.56 -4.61
N ASN A 171 -3.14 22.53 -5.92
CA ASN A 171 -2.13 22.19 -6.93
C ASN A 171 -0.98 23.20 -6.99
N ILE A 172 -1.24 24.50 -6.84
CA ILE A 172 -0.19 25.53 -6.77
C ILE A 172 0.68 25.32 -5.53
N THR A 173 0.09 25.07 -4.36
CA THR A 173 0.84 24.73 -3.13
C THR A 173 1.67 23.46 -3.33
N LEU A 174 1.08 22.37 -3.83
CA LEU A 174 1.80 21.12 -4.11
C LEU A 174 2.90 21.30 -5.18
N LYS A 175 2.73 22.21 -6.14
CA LYS A 175 3.75 22.55 -7.15
C LYS A 175 4.89 23.39 -6.57
N ILE A 176 4.60 24.24 -5.59
CA ILE A 176 5.61 24.97 -4.80
C ILE A 176 6.35 23.98 -3.87
N GLU A 177 5.64 23.07 -3.19
CA GLU A 177 6.23 22.06 -2.32
C GLU A 177 7.09 21.07 -3.09
N THR A 178 6.63 20.53 -4.22
CA THR A 178 7.45 19.64 -5.07
C THR A 178 8.64 20.38 -5.68
N HIS A 179 8.50 21.65 -6.04
CA HIS A 179 9.65 22.45 -6.46
C HIS A 179 10.65 22.70 -5.32
N ASN A 180 10.18 22.99 -4.11
CA ASN A 180 11.02 23.17 -2.92
C ASN A 180 11.69 21.86 -2.49
N ARG A 181 10.97 20.73 -2.47
CA ARG A 181 11.53 19.37 -2.31
C ARG A 181 12.55 19.08 -3.39
N GLY A 182 12.32 19.49 -4.64
CA GLY A 182 13.28 19.38 -5.74
C GLY A 182 14.54 20.25 -5.55
N ARG A 183 14.42 21.44 -4.96
CA ARG A 183 15.57 22.27 -4.54
C ARG A 183 16.31 21.64 -3.36
N GLU A 184 15.59 21.05 -2.41
CA GLU A 184 16.14 20.36 -1.24
C GLU A 184 16.93 19.12 -1.68
N ILE A 185 16.33 18.25 -2.50
CA ILE A 185 16.99 17.09 -3.12
C ILE A 185 18.21 17.54 -3.95
N LYS A 186 18.17 18.67 -4.66
CA LYS A 186 19.35 19.19 -5.36
C LYS A 186 20.45 19.69 -4.40
N ARG A 187 20.10 20.29 -3.25
CA ARG A 187 21.07 20.68 -2.22
C ARG A 187 21.64 19.46 -1.48
N LEU A 188 20.80 18.48 -1.14
CA LEU A 188 21.21 17.21 -0.53
C LEU A 188 22.06 16.36 -1.47
N LYS A 189 21.72 16.25 -2.77
CA LYS A 189 22.58 15.59 -3.77
C LYS A 189 23.90 16.34 -3.97
N LYS A 190 23.92 17.67 -3.89
CA LYS A 190 25.18 18.43 -3.93
C LYS A 190 26.03 18.19 -2.68
N LEU A 191 25.41 18.14 -1.49
CA LEU A 191 26.07 17.83 -0.23
C LEU A 191 26.62 16.39 -0.21
N LEU A 192 25.83 15.41 -0.69
CA LEU A 192 26.28 14.02 -0.88
C LEU A 192 27.45 13.97 -1.85
N LEU A 193 27.38 14.59 -3.03
CA LEU A 193 28.49 14.69 -3.98
C LEU A 193 29.70 15.50 -3.46
N GLU A 194 29.57 16.24 -2.36
CA GLU A 194 30.69 16.92 -1.68
C GLU A 194 31.29 16.01 -0.60
N LEU A 195 30.46 15.34 0.20
CA LEU A 195 30.85 14.32 1.18
C LEU A 195 31.45 13.06 0.53
N GLU A 196 30.92 12.62 -0.61
CA GLU A 196 31.46 11.54 -1.44
C GLU A 196 32.85 11.91 -1.96
N ARG A 197 33.06 13.15 -2.40
CA ARG A 197 34.40 13.63 -2.81
C ARG A 197 35.35 13.83 -1.64
N GLU A 198 34.85 14.03 -0.42
CA GLU A 198 35.68 14.07 0.79
C GLU A 198 36.02 12.67 1.30
N LEU A 199 35.07 11.73 1.25
CA LEU A 199 35.32 10.30 1.45
C LEU A 199 36.30 9.75 0.41
N GLU A 200 36.09 10.04 -0.88
CA GLU A 200 36.98 9.63 -1.97
C GLU A 200 38.41 10.19 -1.74
N LYS A 201 38.57 11.45 -1.32
CA LYS A 201 39.87 12.02 -0.94
C LYS A 201 40.49 11.30 0.27
N LEU A 202 39.70 10.99 1.31
CA LEU A 202 40.17 10.24 2.49
C LEU A 202 40.59 8.81 2.11
N GLN A 203 39.86 8.15 1.21
CA GLN A 203 40.10 6.82 0.69
C GLN A 203 41.32 6.80 -0.27
N ARG A 204 41.55 7.88 -1.02
CA ARG A 204 42.81 8.11 -1.77
C ARG A 204 44.01 8.29 -0.84
N ASN A 205 43.82 8.96 0.29
CA ASN A 205 44.87 9.15 1.31
C ASN A 205 45.24 7.84 2.02
N THR A 206 44.29 6.94 2.31
CA THR A 206 44.62 5.62 2.89
C THR A 206 45.36 4.72 1.89
N GLY A 207 45.08 4.85 0.58
CA GLY A 207 45.82 4.16 -0.48
C GLY A 207 47.32 4.48 -0.57
N SER A 208 47.78 5.60 0.02
CA SER A 208 49.17 6.06 -0.11
C SER A 208 50.21 5.20 0.64
N ARG A 209 49.81 4.46 1.68
CA ARG A 209 50.76 3.61 2.46
C ARG A 209 51.29 2.43 1.63
N GLY A 210 50.39 1.71 0.95
CA GLY A 210 50.76 0.51 0.16
C GLY A 210 51.54 0.79 -1.13
N ALA A 211 51.66 2.05 -1.56
CA ALA A 211 52.50 2.41 -2.71
C ALA A 211 53.99 2.38 -2.33
N ARG A 212 54.38 3.06 -1.24
CA ARG A 212 55.77 3.10 -0.75
C ARG A 212 56.29 1.76 -0.28
N GLU A 213 55.42 0.91 0.28
CA GLU A 213 55.78 -0.41 0.77
C GLU A 213 56.24 -1.31 -0.38
N ARG A 214 55.41 -1.44 -1.43
CA ARG A 214 55.76 -2.19 -2.66
C ARG A 214 56.94 -1.60 -3.42
N GLU A 215 57.10 -0.27 -3.42
CA GLU A 215 58.23 0.38 -4.09
C GLU A 215 59.58 0.11 -3.38
N LEU A 216 59.58 -0.09 -2.06
CA LEU A 216 60.76 -0.49 -1.30
C LEU A 216 61.03 -2.00 -1.43
N GLU A 217 59.99 -2.81 -1.39
CA GLU A 217 60.05 -4.27 -1.54
C GLU A 217 60.60 -4.67 -2.91
N ALA A 218 60.08 -4.07 -3.99
CA ALA A 218 60.57 -4.28 -5.35
C ALA A 218 62.05 -3.89 -5.52
N LYS A 219 62.50 -2.79 -4.90
CA LYS A 219 63.90 -2.34 -4.96
C LYS A 219 64.86 -3.22 -4.17
N LEU A 220 64.38 -3.87 -3.10
CA LEU A 220 65.14 -4.89 -2.36
C LEU A 220 65.33 -6.15 -3.21
N GLU A 221 64.23 -6.68 -3.75
CA GLU A 221 64.30 -7.86 -4.63
C GLU A 221 65.09 -7.60 -5.93
N GLU A 222 65.01 -6.40 -6.50
CA GLU A 222 65.78 -6.00 -7.68
C GLU A 222 67.29 -6.08 -7.43
N ARG A 223 67.79 -5.53 -6.32
CA ARG A 223 69.20 -5.63 -5.94
C ARG A 223 69.63 -7.08 -5.71
N ASP A 224 68.78 -7.89 -5.06
CA ASP A 224 69.05 -9.31 -4.84
C ASP A 224 68.98 -10.14 -6.14
N ARG A 225 68.20 -9.73 -7.15
CA ARG A 225 68.22 -10.31 -8.51
C ARG A 225 69.50 -9.92 -9.24
N GLU A 226 69.87 -8.64 -9.22
CA GLU A 226 71.06 -8.08 -9.87
C GLU A 226 72.36 -8.76 -9.38
N ILE A 227 72.51 -9.00 -8.07
CA ILE A 227 73.66 -9.72 -7.49
C ILE A 227 73.73 -11.19 -7.95
N ARG A 228 72.58 -11.83 -8.23
CA ARG A 228 72.52 -13.21 -8.76
C ARG A 228 72.75 -13.27 -10.27
N GLU A 229 72.22 -12.31 -11.03
CA GLU A 229 72.42 -12.25 -12.48
C GLU A 229 73.85 -11.85 -12.86
N LEU A 230 74.48 -10.90 -12.17
CA LEU A 230 75.90 -10.55 -12.39
C LEU A 230 76.85 -11.72 -12.11
N ARG A 231 76.41 -12.73 -11.33
CA ARG A 231 77.14 -13.99 -11.13
C ARG A 231 76.84 -15.06 -12.19
N ARG A 232 75.71 -14.98 -12.91
CA ARG A 232 75.40 -15.87 -14.05
C ARG A 232 75.91 -15.32 -15.39
N ARG A 233 75.85 -14.00 -15.63
CA ARG A 233 76.34 -13.29 -16.83
C ARG A 233 77.87 -13.32 -17.03
N ARG A 234 78.60 -14.22 -16.35
CA ARG A 234 80.06 -14.39 -16.44
C ARG A 234 80.49 -15.82 -16.81
N SER A 235 79.56 -16.71 -17.15
CA SER A 235 79.88 -18.07 -17.63
C SER A 235 79.01 -18.45 -18.84
N SER A 236 79.64 -19.01 -19.87
CA SER A 236 79.04 -19.47 -21.14
C SER A 236 78.43 -18.36 -22.02
N VAL A 237 79.28 -17.72 -22.82
CA VAL A 237 78.92 -16.95 -24.02
C VAL A 237 78.74 -17.92 -25.21
N ASP A 238 77.77 -17.68 -26.10
CA ASP A 238 77.94 -17.48 -27.57
C ASP A 238 76.61 -17.66 -28.35
N GLY A 239 76.53 -17.18 -29.60
CA GLY A 239 75.53 -17.61 -30.59
C GLY A 239 74.57 -16.56 -31.18
N GLY A 240 74.70 -15.27 -30.81
CA GLY A 240 73.82 -14.20 -31.32
C GLY A 240 74.39 -13.41 -32.50
N ASP A 241 75.46 -12.65 -32.25
CA ASP A 241 75.89 -11.53 -33.11
C ASP A 241 76.73 -11.94 -34.35
N ALA A 242 76.70 -13.22 -34.75
CA ALA A 242 77.47 -13.73 -35.88
C ALA A 242 76.67 -13.67 -37.19
N ALA A 243 75.43 -14.19 -37.19
CA ALA A 243 74.63 -14.37 -38.41
C ALA A 243 74.20 -13.06 -39.08
N ILE A 244 74.07 -11.96 -38.32
CA ILE A 244 73.66 -10.65 -38.85
C ILE A 244 74.79 -10.04 -39.70
N ARG A 245 76.03 -10.08 -39.21
CA ARG A 245 77.20 -9.53 -39.92
C ARG A 245 77.57 -10.28 -41.19
N GLU A 246 77.25 -11.57 -41.30
CA GLU A 246 77.46 -12.34 -42.54
C GLU A 246 76.50 -11.90 -43.66
N VAL A 247 75.29 -11.42 -43.33
CA VAL A 247 74.34 -10.88 -44.31
C VAL A 247 74.72 -9.45 -44.71
N GLU A 248 75.14 -8.62 -43.75
CA GLU A 248 75.56 -7.23 -44.01
C GLU A 248 76.80 -7.16 -44.92
N ALA A 249 77.79 -8.03 -44.71
CA ALA A 249 78.98 -8.10 -45.58
C ALA A 249 78.62 -8.47 -47.03
N ARG A 250 77.68 -9.40 -47.23
CA ARG A 250 77.30 -9.91 -48.56
C ARG A 250 76.54 -8.91 -49.42
N ASN A 251 75.87 -7.93 -48.82
CA ASN A 251 75.24 -6.84 -49.55
C ASN A 251 76.29 -5.82 -50.04
N LEU A 252 77.31 -5.52 -49.22
CA LEU A 252 78.41 -4.64 -49.60
C LEU A 252 79.22 -5.17 -50.79
N GLU A 253 79.51 -6.47 -50.83
CA GLU A 253 80.18 -7.12 -51.98
C GLU A 253 79.35 -6.97 -53.28
N LEU A 254 78.02 -7.11 -53.21
CA LEU A 254 77.12 -6.94 -54.37
C LEU A 254 76.98 -5.48 -54.82
N GLU A 255 77.15 -4.50 -53.93
CA GLU A 255 77.15 -3.08 -54.27
C GLU A 255 78.45 -2.69 -55.00
N GLU A 256 79.62 -3.19 -54.57
CA GLU A 256 80.88 -3.00 -55.29
C GLU A 256 80.89 -3.66 -56.69
N GLU A 257 80.30 -4.86 -56.84
CA GLU A 257 80.18 -5.52 -58.16
C GLU A 257 79.34 -4.69 -59.15
N LEU A 258 78.25 -4.06 -58.68
CA LEU A 258 77.41 -3.21 -59.53
C LEU A 258 78.09 -1.89 -59.94
N GLU A 259 78.92 -1.30 -59.09
CA GLU A 259 79.69 -0.10 -59.45
C GLU A 259 80.81 -0.41 -60.47
N ASN A 260 81.49 -1.55 -60.33
CA ASN A 260 82.50 -2.02 -61.30
C ASN A 260 81.90 -2.30 -62.69
N VAL A 261 80.71 -2.91 -62.76
CA VAL A 261 79.99 -3.12 -64.04
C VAL A 261 79.59 -1.78 -64.69
N ARG A 262 79.36 -0.74 -63.90
CA ARG A 262 79.04 0.61 -64.40
C ARG A 262 80.23 1.27 -65.08
N GLY A 263 81.41 1.25 -64.46
CA GLY A 263 82.63 1.83 -65.03
C GLY A 263 83.03 1.17 -66.37
N LEU A 264 82.93 -0.16 -66.45
CA LEU A 264 83.17 -0.89 -67.70
C LEU A 264 82.19 -0.51 -68.83
N LEU A 265 80.98 -0.01 -68.50
CA LEU A 265 80.02 0.43 -69.51
C LEU A 265 80.34 1.83 -70.06
N GLU A 266 80.87 2.73 -69.23
CA GLU A 266 81.33 4.06 -69.66
C GLU A 266 82.59 3.97 -70.55
N ASP A 267 83.55 3.11 -70.21
CA ASP A 267 84.75 2.85 -71.04
C ASP A 267 84.38 2.34 -72.45
N ASN A 268 83.37 1.47 -72.57
CA ASN A 268 82.90 0.97 -73.86
C ASN A 268 82.21 2.05 -74.72
N VAL A 269 81.59 3.06 -74.12
CA VAL A 269 81.00 4.20 -74.86
C VAL A 269 82.11 5.07 -75.47
N MET A 270 83.17 5.37 -74.71
CA MET A 270 84.28 6.20 -75.17
C MET A 270 85.06 5.60 -76.34
N GLU A 271 85.18 4.27 -76.44
CA GLU A 271 85.86 3.62 -77.56
C GLU A 271 84.98 3.54 -78.83
N ILE A 272 83.65 3.51 -78.70
CA ILE A 272 82.72 3.56 -79.84
C ILE A 272 82.81 4.93 -80.55
N GLU A 273 82.88 6.04 -79.81
CA GLU A 273 83.10 7.37 -80.39
C GLU A 273 84.45 7.45 -81.11
N ARG A 274 85.49 6.81 -80.57
CA ARG A 274 86.85 6.80 -81.15
C ARG A 274 86.95 6.06 -82.48
N LEU A 275 86.09 5.07 -82.73
CA LEU A 275 86.12 4.26 -83.95
C LEU A 275 85.37 4.87 -85.14
N GLN A 276 84.50 5.87 -84.92
CA GLN A 276 83.79 6.55 -86.01
C GLN A 276 84.70 7.51 -86.79
N ASP A 277 85.62 8.19 -86.10
CA ASP A 277 86.51 9.23 -86.65
C ASP A 277 87.57 8.71 -87.65
N ILE A 278 87.76 7.39 -87.73
CA ILE A 278 88.80 6.73 -88.55
C ILE A 278 88.28 6.34 -89.95
N VAL A 279 86.97 6.24 -90.14
CA VAL A 279 86.37 5.69 -91.38
C VAL A 279 86.25 6.73 -92.51
N GLU A 280 86.19 8.03 -92.19
CA GLU A 280 85.82 9.09 -93.14
C GLU A 280 86.98 9.63 -94.04
N ARG A 281 88.05 8.85 -94.27
CA ARG A 281 89.22 9.30 -95.07
C ARG A 281 89.82 8.26 -96.02
N LYS A 282 89.29 8.14 -97.25
CA LYS A 282 90.04 7.60 -98.41
C LYS A 282 89.42 7.91 -99.79
N GLY A 283 90.24 8.13 -100.82
CA GLY A 283 89.82 8.30 -102.21
C GLY A 283 90.96 8.35 -103.25
N ASP A 284 90.56 8.20 -104.54
CA ASP A 284 91.24 8.49 -105.84
C ASP A 284 92.52 7.79 -106.33
N LEU A 285 92.60 7.54 -107.66
CA LEU A 285 93.63 8.04 -108.62
C LEU A 285 93.54 7.50 -110.08
N SER A 286 94.19 8.22 -111.05
CA SER A 286 94.57 7.83 -112.46
C SER A 286 93.54 8.04 -113.60
N SER A 287 93.83 8.36 -114.89
CA SER A 287 94.95 9.04 -115.63
C SER A 287 94.56 9.32 -117.14
N ALA A 288 95.51 9.64 -118.04
CA ALA A 288 95.38 10.01 -119.49
C ALA A 288 96.20 9.06 -120.43
N GLY A 289 96.31 9.14 -121.78
CA GLY A 289 95.75 9.97 -122.89
C GLY A 289 96.57 9.88 -124.23
N ASN A 290 96.17 10.64 -125.29
CA ASN A 290 96.98 11.19 -126.44
C ASN A 290 97.10 10.54 -127.88
N ALA A 291 96.70 11.34 -128.91
CA ALA A 291 97.32 11.63 -130.24
C ALA A 291 97.23 10.74 -131.54
N HIS A 292 97.18 11.44 -132.71
CA HIS A 292 97.26 11.03 -134.15
C HIS A 292 96.10 10.18 -134.75
N ARG A 293 95.22 10.61 -135.68
CA ARG A 293 94.92 11.87 -136.42
C ARG A 293 95.72 12.21 -137.72
N ILE A 294 95.25 11.71 -138.88
CA ILE A 294 94.65 12.54 -139.96
C ILE A 294 93.98 11.72 -141.09
N ASP A 295 94.61 10.71 -141.69
CA ASP A 295 94.00 9.98 -142.82
C ASP A 295 92.86 9.04 -142.38
N ASP A 296 92.85 8.63 -141.10
CA ASP A 296 91.72 7.91 -140.51
C ASP A 296 90.42 8.74 -140.51
N LEU A 297 90.49 10.08 -140.60
CA LEU A 297 89.37 11.00 -140.32
C LEU A 297 88.11 10.72 -141.16
N GLU A 298 88.21 10.18 -142.37
CA GLU A 298 87.02 9.84 -143.18
C GLU A 298 86.34 8.54 -142.72
N SER A 299 87.10 7.54 -142.26
CA SER A 299 86.53 6.36 -141.59
C SER A 299 86.08 6.71 -140.17
N GLU A 300 86.84 7.55 -139.48
CA GLU A 300 86.52 8.11 -138.17
C GLU A 300 85.20 8.90 -138.23
N ILE A 301 84.85 9.60 -139.32
CA ILE A 301 83.55 10.26 -139.47
C ILE A 301 82.37 9.26 -139.45
N ASP A 302 82.48 8.10 -140.09
CA ASP A 302 81.41 7.10 -140.08
C ASP A 302 81.39 6.27 -138.78
N GLN A 303 82.55 6.01 -138.19
CA GLN A 303 82.64 5.46 -136.83
C GLN A 303 82.14 6.47 -135.78
N LEU A 304 82.35 7.78 -135.96
CA LEU A 304 81.82 8.84 -135.12
C LEU A 304 80.30 8.94 -135.23
N LYS A 305 79.69 8.70 -136.40
CA LYS A 305 78.23 8.57 -136.51
C LYS A 305 77.71 7.38 -135.69
N GLN A 306 78.33 6.21 -135.84
CA GLN A 306 77.93 5.00 -135.08
C GLN A 306 78.14 5.15 -133.57
N THR A 307 79.23 5.80 -133.14
CA THR A 307 79.46 6.10 -131.72
C THR A 307 78.59 7.24 -131.21
N ILE A 308 78.17 8.21 -132.02
CA ILE A 308 77.15 9.20 -131.64
C ILE A 308 75.79 8.51 -131.45
N GLU A 309 75.43 7.55 -132.30
CA GLU A 309 74.20 6.76 -132.12
C GLU A 309 74.26 5.88 -130.85
N SER A 310 75.40 5.23 -130.57
CA SER A 310 75.56 4.44 -129.34
C SER A 310 75.69 5.30 -128.07
N LEU A 311 76.30 6.48 -128.16
CA LEU A 311 76.33 7.46 -127.07
C LEU A 311 74.96 8.07 -126.81
N ARG A 312 74.11 8.26 -127.84
CA ARG A 312 72.70 8.63 -127.65
C ARG A 312 71.93 7.55 -126.90
N LEU A 313 72.06 6.29 -127.30
CA LEU A 313 71.43 5.17 -126.59
C LEU A 313 71.94 5.04 -125.15
N ASN A 314 73.25 5.18 -124.92
CA ASN A 314 73.83 5.20 -123.57
C ASN A 314 73.33 6.41 -122.76
N ILE A 315 73.11 7.57 -123.38
CA ILE A 315 72.52 8.74 -122.71
C ILE A 315 71.05 8.49 -122.37
N GLU A 316 70.26 7.86 -123.23
CA GLU A 316 68.88 7.44 -122.90
C GLU A 316 68.86 6.37 -121.79
N GLU A 317 69.72 5.37 -121.82
CA GLU A 317 69.81 4.35 -120.76
C GLU A 317 70.25 4.97 -119.41
N LEU A 318 71.19 5.92 -119.43
CA LEU A 318 71.61 6.66 -118.24
C LEU A 318 70.52 7.62 -117.74
N GLN A 319 69.72 8.22 -118.62
CA GLN A 319 68.56 9.03 -118.24
C GLN A 319 67.47 8.15 -117.60
N GLN A 320 67.15 7.00 -118.20
CA GLN A 320 66.21 6.02 -117.65
C GLN A 320 66.69 5.44 -116.31
N ARG A 321 67.99 5.11 -116.16
CA ARG A 321 68.56 4.73 -114.85
C ARG A 321 68.40 5.84 -113.82
N ARG A 322 68.80 7.07 -114.15
CA ARG A 322 68.69 8.23 -113.24
C ARG A 322 67.25 8.51 -112.84
N GLU A 323 66.30 8.31 -113.75
CA GLU A 323 64.86 8.47 -113.48
C GLU A 323 64.31 7.32 -112.63
N ALA A 324 64.69 6.07 -112.91
CA ALA A 324 64.37 4.92 -112.04
C ALA A 324 64.92 5.11 -110.62
N GLU A 325 66.21 5.45 -110.48
CA GLU A 325 66.81 5.75 -109.18
C GLU A 325 66.18 6.98 -108.51
N SER A 326 65.69 7.97 -109.28
CA SER A 326 64.96 9.12 -108.72
C SER A 326 63.58 8.73 -108.21
N ILE A 327 62.92 7.79 -108.89
CA ILE A 327 61.64 7.20 -108.46
C ILE A 327 61.87 6.36 -107.20
N GLU A 328 62.86 5.46 -107.16
CA GLU A 328 63.24 4.70 -105.96
C GLU A 328 63.59 5.64 -104.78
N ARG A 329 64.44 6.65 -104.99
CA ARG A 329 64.77 7.67 -103.97
C ARG A 329 63.58 8.54 -103.56
N SER A 330 62.46 8.51 -104.27
CA SER A 330 61.20 9.14 -103.85
C SER A 330 60.29 8.16 -103.11
N GLN A 331 60.22 6.89 -103.54
CA GLN A 331 59.47 5.82 -102.91
C GLN A 331 60.03 5.47 -101.53
N SER A 332 61.35 5.31 -101.40
CA SER A 332 61.99 5.11 -100.09
C SER A 332 61.83 6.31 -99.17
N ARG A 333 61.73 7.53 -99.72
CA ARG A 333 61.41 8.73 -98.92
C ARG A 333 59.94 8.78 -98.48
N ALA A 334 59.01 8.33 -99.33
CA ALA A 334 57.61 8.17 -98.95
C ALA A 334 57.44 7.09 -97.87
N GLN A 335 58.09 5.93 -98.01
CA GLN A 335 58.09 4.86 -97.02
C GLN A 335 58.69 5.30 -95.67
N MET A 336 59.80 6.06 -95.68
CA MET A 336 60.37 6.63 -94.45
C MET A 336 59.48 7.69 -93.78
N LEU A 337 58.57 8.33 -94.52
CA LEU A 337 57.54 9.21 -93.96
C LEU A 337 56.34 8.41 -93.44
N GLU A 338 55.86 7.42 -94.18
CA GLU A 338 54.77 6.52 -93.77
C GLU A 338 55.14 5.71 -92.52
N GLU A 339 56.36 5.19 -92.42
CA GLU A 339 56.86 4.57 -91.19
C GLU A 339 57.00 5.58 -90.03
N ARG A 340 57.28 6.85 -90.31
CA ARG A 340 57.40 7.89 -89.28
C ARG A 340 56.02 8.29 -88.76
N GLU A 341 55.06 8.54 -89.65
CA GLU A 341 53.66 8.80 -89.30
C GLU A 341 53.06 7.61 -88.53
N GLY A 342 53.41 6.38 -88.91
CA GLY A 342 53.06 5.16 -88.17
C GLY A 342 53.70 5.06 -86.78
N ARG A 343 54.95 5.51 -86.60
CA ARG A 343 55.61 5.60 -85.27
C ARG A 343 54.98 6.71 -84.42
N GLU A 344 54.75 7.88 -84.99
CA GLU A 344 54.15 9.05 -84.33
C GLU A 344 52.73 8.72 -83.82
N ALA A 345 51.91 8.04 -84.62
CA ALA A 345 50.60 7.54 -84.20
C ALA A 345 50.68 6.51 -83.05
N VAL A 346 51.69 5.62 -83.05
CA VAL A 346 51.91 4.65 -81.97
C VAL A 346 52.43 5.32 -80.69
N GLU A 347 53.24 6.37 -80.81
CA GLU A 347 53.69 7.19 -79.68
C GLU A 347 52.53 7.99 -79.06
N ASP A 348 51.63 8.55 -79.89
CA ASP A 348 50.40 9.20 -79.43
C ASP A 348 49.43 8.23 -78.75
N ASP A 349 49.18 7.05 -79.33
CA ASP A 349 48.36 6.00 -78.69
C ASP A 349 48.99 5.53 -77.36
N LEU A 350 50.32 5.38 -77.31
CA LEU A 350 51.05 5.04 -76.10
C LEU A 350 50.94 6.14 -75.04
N ASN A 351 50.98 7.41 -75.43
CA ASN A 351 50.79 8.54 -74.52
C ASN A 351 49.34 8.64 -74.02
N ALA A 352 48.36 8.45 -74.90
CA ALA A 352 46.96 8.36 -74.51
C ALA A 352 46.66 7.16 -73.58
N LEU A 353 47.42 6.06 -73.69
CA LEU A 353 47.37 4.94 -72.75
C LEU A 353 48.03 5.28 -71.40
N LYS A 354 49.17 6.01 -71.39
CA LYS A 354 49.80 6.52 -70.14
C LYS A 354 48.86 7.46 -69.40
N ASP A 355 48.21 8.40 -70.09
CA ASP A 355 47.28 9.36 -69.48
C ASP A 355 46.04 8.66 -68.89
N ARG A 356 45.48 7.68 -69.60
CA ARG A 356 44.39 6.83 -69.08
C ARG A 356 44.83 6.01 -67.87
N LEU A 357 46.05 5.48 -67.87
CA LEU A 357 46.61 4.74 -66.73
C LEU A 357 46.83 5.67 -65.52
N ALA A 358 47.38 6.86 -65.73
CA ALA A 358 47.56 7.86 -64.68
C ALA A 358 46.21 8.31 -64.09
N ALA A 359 45.20 8.56 -64.93
CA ALA A 359 43.85 8.87 -64.49
C ALA A 359 43.22 7.73 -63.68
N ALA A 360 43.39 6.48 -64.11
CA ALA A 360 42.88 5.30 -63.39
C ALA A 360 43.60 5.08 -62.05
N LEU A 361 44.91 5.33 -61.97
CA LEU A 361 45.67 5.28 -60.72
C LEU A 361 45.26 6.39 -59.74
N ILE A 362 44.99 7.60 -60.24
CA ILE A 362 44.47 8.71 -59.43
C ILE A 362 43.05 8.41 -58.94
N GLU A 363 42.18 7.83 -59.78
CA GLU A 363 40.84 7.42 -59.32
C GLU A 363 40.93 6.27 -58.29
N LEU A 364 41.82 5.30 -58.48
CA LEU A 364 42.05 4.21 -57.52
C LEU A 364 42.50 4.75 -56.16
N GLN A 365 43.56 5.58 -56.13
CA GLN A 365 44.02 6.24 -54.91
C GLN A 365 42.89 7.03 -54.25
N GLN A 366 42.08 7.77 -55.03
CA GLN A 366 40.91 8.48 -54.51
C GLN A 366 39.84 7.55 -53.94
N LYS A 367 39.71 6.29 -54.40
CA LYS A 367 38.80 5.30 -53.79
C LYS A 367 39.40 4.69 -52.53
N GLU A 368 40.70 4.42 -52.50
CA GLU A 368 41.42 3.88 -51.35
C GLU A 368 41.38 4.89 -50.18
N ASP A 369 41.77 6.14 -50.43
CA ASP A 369 41.55 7.31 -49.58
C ASP A 369 40.11 7.39 -49.02
N ASP A 370 39.11 7.17 -49.87
CA ASP A 370 37.69 7.23 -49.51
C ASP A 370 37.20 6.00 -48.76
N ILE A 371 37.88 4.86 -48.87
CA ILE A 371 37.64 3.66 -48.06
C ILE A 371 38.24 3.90 -46.67
N GLU A 372 39.49 4.34 -46.57
CA GLU A 372 40.14 4.65 -45.29
C GLU A 372 39.30 5.64 -44.44
N ARG A 373 38.77 6.71 -45.05
CA ARG A 373 37.86 7.66 -44.37
C ARG A 373 36.57 7.00 -43.86
N LYS A 374 36.01 6.05 -44.62
CA LYS A 374 34.79 5.32 -44.23
C LYS A 374 35.09 4.31 -43.14
N ASP A 375 36.21 3.61 -43.21
CA ASP A 375 36.65 2.65 -42.21
C ASP A 375 36.98 3.36 -40.88
N GLN A 376 37.66 4.51 -40.91
CA GLN A 376 37.80 5.40 -39.75
C GLN A 376 36.44 5.82 -39.16
N THR A 377 35.47 6.22 -40.00
CA THR A 377 34.11 6.56 -39.54
C THR A 377 33.39 5.34 -38.93
N ILE A 378 33.61 4.13 -39.47
CA ILE A 378 33.05 2.88 -38.95
C ILE A 378 33.69 2.53 -37.61
N ASP A 379 35.01 2.66 -37.45
CA ASP A 379 35.72 2.43 -36.19
C ASP A 379 35.31 3.45 -35.10
N GLU A 380 35.12 4.72 -35.46
CA GLU A 380 34.55 5.74 -34.55
C GLU A 380 33.14 5.36 -34.10
N MET A 381 32.24 5.02 -35.03
CA MET A 381 30.89 4.56 -34.69
C MET A 381 30.90 3.27 -33.86
N MET A 382 31.77 2.31 -34.18
CA MET A 382 31.91 1.05 -33.44
C MET A 382 32.45 1.28 -32.02
N SER A 383 33.39 2.21 -31.85
CA SER A 383 33.88 2.64 -30.53
C SER A 383 32.79 3.32 -29.71
N GLU A 384 31.98 4.18 -30.32
CA GLU A 384 30.82 4.79 -29.67
C GLU A 384 29.76 3.74 -29.30
N HIS A 385 29.45 2.79 -30.18
CA HIS A 385 28.53 1.69 -29.87
C HIS A 385 29.05 0.79 -28.75
N GLN A 386 30.35 0.45 -28.75
CA GLN A 386 30.98 -0.30 -27.66
C GLN A 386 30.90 0.47 -26.33
N ARG A 387 31.10 1.79 -26.35
CA ARG A 387 30.96 2.65 -25.17
C ARG A 387 29.51 2.72 -24.66
N ILE A 388 28.54 2.83 -25.56
CA ILE A 388 27.10 2.82 -25.20
C ILE A 388 26.71 1.46 -24.60
N VAL A 389 27.16 0.35 -25.20
CA VAL A 389 26.93 -1.00 -24.66
C VAL A 389 27.57 -1.17 -23.28
N ALA A 390 28.83 -0.73 -23.09
CA ALA A 390 29.49 -0.77 -21.80
C ALA A 390 28.76 0.08 -20.74
N GLN A 391 28.30 1.28 -21.09
CA GLN A 391 27.51 2.12 -20.19
C GLN A 391 26.17 1.46 -19.82
N VAL A 392 25.46 0.85 -20.77
CA VAL A 392 24.20 0.14 -20.49
C VAL A 392 24.45 -1.13 -19.66
N GLU A 393 25.55 -1.84 -19.88
CA GLU A 393 25.96 -2.95 -19.01
C GLU A 393 26.27 -2.49 -17.58
N ASP A 394 26.97 -1.37 -17.40
CA ASP A 394 27.30 -0.82 -16.07
C ASP A 394 26.04 -0.26 -15.37
N GLU A 395 25.14 0.40 -16.09
CA GLU A 395 23.84 0.85 -15.59
C GLU A 395 22.97 -0.35 -15.17
N TRP A 396 22.88 -1.41 -15.99
CA TRP A 396 22.16 -2.64 -15.63
C TRP A 396 22.82 -3.41 -14.48
N ARG A 397 24.15 -3.39 -14.36
CA ARG A 397 24.85 -3.94 -13.18
C ARG A 397 24.48 -3.17 -11.92
N GLY A 398 24.45 -1.84 -12.00
CA GLY A 398 23.97 -0.95 -10.93
C GLY A 398 22.55 -1.28 -10.49
N GLU A 399 21.58 -1.30 -11.42
CA GLU A 399 20.18 -1.63 -11.10
C GLU A 399 20.03 -3.05 -10.52
N VAL A 400 20.81 -4.02 -11.02
CA VAL A 400 20.82 -5.40 -10.51
C VAL A 400 21.44 -5.50 -9.12
N ASP A 401 22.47 -4.71 -8.80
CA ASP A 401 23.11 -4.70 -7.48
C ASP A 401 22.28 -3.90 -6.45
N ASP A 402 21.66 -2.79 -6.84
CA ASP A 402 20.64 -2.08 -6.05
C ASP A 402 19.46 -3.02 -5.69
N HIS A 403 18.98 -3.81 -6.66
CA HIS A 403 17.92 -4.80 -6.42
C HIS A 403 18.39 -5.99 -5.56
N LYS A 404 19.66 -6.39 -5.61
CA LYS A 404 20.22 -7.38 -4.65
C LYS A 404 20.24 -6.80 -3.25
N GLN A 405 20.71 -5.57 -3.07
CA GLN A 405 20.73 -4.90 -1.77
C GLN A 405 19.30 -4.78 -1.20
N GLN A 406 18.32 -4.36 -2.01
CA GLN A 406 16.90 -4.33 -1.58
C GLN A 406 16.38 -5.72 -1.15
N VAL A 407 16.80 -6.79 -1.83
CA VAL A 407 16.44 -8.17 -1.46
C VAL A 407 17.17 -8.64 -0.20
N GLU A 408 18.38 -8.15 0.07
CA GLU A 408 19.14 -8.44 1.29
C GLU A 408 18.57 -7.68 2.49
N GLU A 409 18.30 -6.38 2.36
CA GLU A 409 17.58 -5.55 3.35
C GLU A 409 16.21 -6.16 3.70
N LEU A 410 15.44 -6.63 2.70
CA LEU A 410 14.16 -7.31 2.94
C LEU A 410 14.34 -8.68 3.64
N ARG A 411 15.45 -9.38 3.45
CA ARG A 411 15.75 -10.64 4.18
C ARG A 411 16.11 -10.37 5.62
N ASP A 412 16.91 -9.34 5.89
CA ASP A 412 17.29 -8.95 7.24
C ASP A 412 16.06 -8.46 8.02
N VAL A 413 15.23 -7.61 7.41
CA VAL A 413 13.93 -7.18 7.99
C VAL A 413 13.01 -8.37 8.25
N LEU A 414 12.95 -9.37 7.36
CA LEU A 414 12.21 -10.61 7.62
C LEU A 414 12.82 -11.41 8.78
N GLY A 415 14.16 -11.51 8.85
CA GLY A 415 14.88 -12.18 9.94
C GLY A 415 14.64 -11.55 11.30
N GLU A 416 14.60 -10.22 11.39
CA GLU A 416 14.19 -9.47 12.59
C GLU A 416 12.75 -9.82 13.00
N ARG A 417 11.78 -9.74 12.06
CA ARG A 417 10.38 -10.07 12.39
C ARG A 417 10.20 -11.53 12.78
N ASP A 418 11.00 -12.43 12.21
CA ASP A 418 11.05 -13.85 12.58
C ASP A 418 11.74 -14.10 13.94
N ALA A 419 12.59 -13.18 14.42
CA ALA A 419 13.13 -13.20 15.78
C ALA A 419 12.09 -12.67 16.77
N GLU A 420 11.51 -11.50 16.51
CA GLU A 420 10.40 -10.95 17.29
C GLU A 420 9.22 -11.93 17.41
N CYS A 421 8.87 -12.65 16.34
CA CYS A 421 7.83 -13.68 16.38
C CYS A 421 8.22 -14.96 17.14
N LYS A 422 9.51 -15.20 17.43
CA LYS A 422 9.95 -16.26 18.36
C LYS A 422 9.87 -15.75 19.79
N ASP A 423 10.36 -14.55 20.06
CA ASP A 423 10.36 -13.93 21.39
C ASP A 423 8.93 -13.69 21.88
N LEU A 424 8.03 -13.22 21.02
CA LEU A 424 6.60 -13.10 21.34
C LEU A 424 5.97 -14.47 21.64
N ARG A 425 6.33 -15.56 20.94
CA ARG A 425 5.86 -16.91 21.27
C ARG A 425 6.40 -17.41 22.61
N LEU A 426 7.65 -17.07 22.96
CA LEU A 426 8.23 -17.39 24.26
C LEU A 426 7.48 -16.65 25.38
N THR A 427 7.30 -15.32 25.26
CA THR A 427 6.54 -14.55 26.26
C THR A 427 5.09 -15.00 26.40
N ILE A 428 4.43 -15.43 25.30
CA ILE A 428 3.10 -16.04 25.36
C ILE A 428 3.14 -17.36 26.16
N SER A 429 4.13 -18.23 25.91
CA SER A 429 4.28 -19.49 26.66
C SER A 429 4.62 -19.28 28.14
N GLU A 430 5.39 -18.23 28.48
CA GLU A 430 5.67 -17.81 29.85
C GLU A 430 4.40 -17.27 30.55
N LEU A 431 3.55 -16.52 29.83
CA LEU A 431 2.27 -16.04 30.34
C LEU A 431 1.24 -17.17 30.49
N GLU A 432 1.20 -18.12 29.54
CA GLU A 432 0.35 -19.32 29.61
C GLU A 432 0.74 -20.21 30.80
N THR A 433 2.04 -20.49 30.98
CA THR A 433 2.54 -21.28 32.12
C THR A 433 2.29 -20.57 33.45
N ASN A 434 2.56 -19.26 33.57
CA ASN A 434 2.21 -18.48 34.77
C ASN A 434 0.70 -18.46 35.05
N THR A 435 -0.14 -18.37 34.00
CA THR A 435 -1.61 -18.43 34.14
C THR A 435 -2.07 -19.80 34.64
N ASN A 436 -1.51 -20.90 34.11
CA ASN A 436 -1.78 -22.25 34.60
C ASN A 436 -1.30 -22.42 36.05
N ASP A 437 -0.12 -21.90 36.40
CA ASP A 437 0.42 -21.90 37.76
C ASP A 437 -0.44 -21.12 38.76
N LEU A 438 -1.04 -20.02 38.33
CA LEU A 438 -2.03 -19.26 39.12
C LEU A 438 -3.35 -20.04 39.22
N HIS A 439 -3.81 -20.67 38.14
CA HIS A 439 -5.01 -21.50 38.15
C HIS A 439 -4.88 -22.68 39.13
N ASN A 440 -3.78 -23.44 39.06
CA ASN A 440 -3.44 -24.52 40.00
C ASN A 440 -3.43 -24.03 41.46
N LYS A 441 -2.95 -22.81 41.73
CA LYS A 441 -2.96 -22.20 43.08
C LYS A 441 -4.37 -21.82 43.53
N PHE A 442 -5.22 -21.34 42.61
CA PHE A 442 -6.63 -21.08 42.92
C PHE A 442 -7.43 -22.37 43.13
N GLU A 443 -7.22 -23.42 42.33
CA GLU A 443 -7.83 -24.74 42.56
C GLU A 443 -7.41 -25.34 43.91
N ALA A 444 -6.12 -25.27 44.25
CA ALA A 444 -5.63 -25.73 45.56
C ALA A 444 -6.20 -24.91 46.74
N ALA A 445 -6.38 -23.59 46.57
CA ALA A 445 -7.00 -22.73 47.58
C ALA A 445 -8.51 -22.97 47.72
N LEU A 446 -9.21 -23.25 46.61
CA LEU A 446 -10.63 -23.64 46.62
C LEU A 446 -10.80 -24.99 47.29
N ALA A 447 -10.01 -26.01 46.94
CA ALA A 447 -10.06 -27.33 47.58
C ALA A 447 -9.77 -27.27 49.09
N HIS A 448 -8.88 -26.37 49.54
CA HIS A 448 -8.67 -26.12 50.98
C HIS A 448 -9.89 -25.46 51.64
N LEU A 449 -10.54 -24.49 50.97
CA LEU A 449 -11.74 -23.84 51.50
C LEU A 449 -12.97 -24.76 51.50
N GLU A 450 -13.07 -25.67 50.53
CA GLU A 450 -14.07 -26.75 50.50
C GLU A 450 -13.81 -27.75 51.64
N GLN A 451 -12.58 -28.21 51.84
CA GLN A 451 -12.24 -29.06 52.99
C GLN A 451 -12.50 -28.35 54.33
N GLU A 452 -12.14 -27.08 54.46
CA GLU A 452 -12.42 -26.32 55.69
C GLU A 452 -13.94 -26.16 55.90
N ALA A 453 -14.73 -25.96 54.84
CA ALA A 453 -16.19 -25.92 54.94
C ALA A 453 -16.77 -27.27 55.38
N ASP A 454 -16.36 -28.39 54.78
CA ASP A 454 -16.76 -29.75 55.19
C ASP A 454 -16.38 -30.02 56.66
N GLU A 455 -15.17 -29.64 57.08
CA GLU A 455 -14.74 -29.75 58.48
C GLU A 455 -15.57 -28.87 59.44
N LYS A 456 -16.06 -27.71 58.98
CA LYS A 456 -16.94 -26.83 59.76
C LYS A 456 -18.37 -27.37 59.82
N ASP A 457 -18.90 -27.94 58.75
CA ASP A 457 -20.23 -28.54 58.76
C ASP A 457 -20.26 -29.79 59.66
N VAL A 458 -19.22 -30.62 59.68
CA VAL A 458 -19.08 -31.71 60.66
C VAL A 458 -18.94 -31.19 62.11
N GLN A 459 -18.25 -30.05 62.32
CA GLN A 459 -18.22 -29.38 63.63
C GLN A 459 -19.61 -28.85 64.03
N ILE A 460 -20.40 -28.35 63.08
CA ILE A 460 -21.77 -27.88 63.32
C ILE A 460 -22.71 -29.06 63.63
N GLU A 461 -22.63 -30.16 62.87
CA GLU A 461 -23.38 -31.39 63.16
C GLU A 461 -23.09 -31.88 64.57
N THR A 462 -21.83 -32.09 64.95
CA THR A 462 -21.46 -32.57 66.30
C THR A 462 -21.84 -31.62 67.44
N LEU A 463 -21.91 -30.31 67.19
CA LEU A 463 -22.42 -29.34 68.16
C LEU A 463 -23.96 -29.35 68.26
N ASN A 464 -24.67 -29.51 67.15
CA ASN A 464 -26.13 -29.70 67.15
C ASN A 464 -26.50 -30.99 67.89
N ASP A 465 -25.76 -32.07 67.64
CA ASP A 465 -25.85 -33.38 68.30
C ASP A 465 -25.68 -33.26 69.83
N ALA A 466 -24.84 -32.32 70.30
CA ALA A 466 -24.65 -32.02 71.71
C ALA A 466 -25.76 -31.12 72.29
N ILE A 467 -26.24 -30.15 71.52
CA ILE A 467 -27.36 -29.26 71.88
C ILE A 467 -28.66 -30.07 72.03
N GLU A 468 -28.93 -31.02 71.15
CA GLU A 468 -30.10 -31.92 71.25
C GLU A 468 -30.06 -32.73 72.56
N LYS A 469 -28.93 -33.40 72.84
CA LYS A 469 -28.74 -34.19 74.07
C LYS A 469 -28.81 -33.34 75.35
N LEU A 470 -28.34 -32.09 75.30
CA LEU A 470 -28.50 -31.14 76.41
C LEU A 470 -29.95 -30.65 76.55
N SER A 471 -30.69 -30.52 75.45
CA SER A 471 -32.12 -30.16 75.46
C SER A 471 -32.99 -31.28 76.00
N GLU A 472 -32.69 -32.54 75.66
CA GLU A 472 -33.30 -33.73 76.29
C GLU A 472 -33.04 -33.75 77.79
N GLN A 473 -31.80 -33.48 78.23
CA GLN A 473 -31.45 -33.42 79.66
C GLN A 473 -32.17 -32.27 80.39
N VAL A 474 -32.31 -31.10 79.77
CA VAL A 474 -33.11 -29.99 80.33
C VAL A 474 -34.57 -30.39 80.46
N TYR A 475 -35.17 -31.00 79.44
CA TYR A 475 -36.57 -31.44 79.48
C TYR A 475 -36.83 -32.49 80.58
N VAL A 476 -35.92 -33.45 80.77
CA VAL A 476 -36.00 -34.44 81.87
C VAL A 476 -35.86 -33.76 83.23
N LEU A 477 -34.93 -32.80 83.38
CA LEU A 477 -34.77 -32.05 84.63
C LEU A 477 -35.94 -31.11 84.92
N GLU A 478 -36.64 -30.59 83.90
CA GLU A 478 -37.86 -29.79 84.05
C GLU A 478 -39.02 -30.66 84.56
N ASP A 479 -39.23 -31.84 83.96
CA ASP A 479 -40.23 -32.85 84.37
C ASP A 479 -39.94 -33.40 85.79
N GLU A 480 -38.67 -33.65 86.16
CA GLU A 480 -38.28 -33.97 87.53
C GLU A 480 -38.54 -32.81 88.52
N ASN A 481 -38.30 -31.57 88.12
CA ASN A 481 -38.51 -30.39 88.96
C ASN A 481 -40.01 -30.09 89.17
N ASP A 482 -40.85 -30.29 88.15
CA ASP A 482 -42.31 -30.17 88.29
C ASP A 482 -42.89 -31.27 89.19
N ARG A 483 -42.43 -32.52 89.09
CA ARG A 483 -42.79 -33.58 90.05
C ARG A 483 -42.39 -33.23 91.49
N LEU A 484 -41.18 -32.70 91.68
CA LEU A 484 -40.71 -32.26 92.99
C LEU A 484 -41.52 -31.09 93.56
N LYS A 485 -42.05 -30.19 92.70
CA LYS A 485 -43.01 -29.15 93.13
C LYS A 485 -44.34 -29.77 93.55
N GLU A 486 -44.92 -30.66 92.75
CA GLU A 486 -46.17 -31.33 93.10
C GLU A 486 -46.06 -32.08 94.44
N ASP A 487 -44.97 -32.83 94.66
CA ASP A 487 -44.76 -33.57 95.90
C ASP A 487 -44.47 -32.64 97.08
N HIS A 488 -43.76 -31.52 96.86
CA HIS A 488 -43.57 -30.49 97.87
C HIS A 488 -44.88 -29.79 98.28
N ASP A 489 -45.80 -29.55 97.33
CA ASP A 489 -47.10 -28.93 97.62
C ASP A 489 -48.07 -29.93 98.26
N LYS A 490 -48.05 -31.22 97.88
CA LYS A 490 -48.75 -32.30 98.61
C LYS A 490 -48.28 -32.36 100.08
N MET A 491 -46.97 -32.27 100.33
CA MET A 491 -46.43 -32.23 101.69
C MET A 491 -46.91 -31.00 102.49
N LYS A 492 -47.14 -29.84 101.85
CA LYS A 492 -47.75 -28.67 102.51
C LYS A 492 -49.22 -28.90 102.83
N GLU A 493 -50.00 -29.45 101.91
CA GLU A 493 -51.40 -29.80 102.15
C GLU A 493 -51.54 -30.80 103.31
N GLU A 494 -50.61 -31.76 103.44
CA GLU A 494 -50.54 -32.65 104.60
C GLU A 494 -50.12 -31.93 105.89
N GLU A 495 -49.08 -31.08 105.87
CA GLU A 495 -48.67 -30.28 107.05
C GLU A 495 -49.81 -29.36 107.55
N ASP A 496 -50.51 -28.67 106.65
CA ASP A 496 -51.59 -27.75 107.01
C ASP A 496 -52.83 -28.52 107.49
N ALA A 497 -53.13 -29.69 106.89
CA ALA A 497 -54.15 -30.59 107.43
C ALA A 497 -53.78 -31.19 108.81
N GLU A 498 -52.49 -31.30 109.15
CA GLU A 498 -52.05 -31.61 110.51
C GLU A 498 -52.12 -30.41 111.46
N ARG A 499 -51.84 -29.19 110.98
CA ARG A 499 -52.05 -27.95 111.76
C ARG A 499 -53.51 -27.79 112.19
N ASP A 500 -54.46 -27.97 111.28
CA ASP A 500 -55.90 -27.93 111.59
C ASP A 500 -56.32 -28.98 112.65
N ARG A 501 -55.77 -30.20 112.55
CA ARG A 501 -55.99 -31.27 113.55
C ARG A 501 -55.40 -30.92 114.92
N LEU A 502 -54.24 -30.27 114.94
CA LEU A 502 -53.61 -29.82 116.18
C LEU A 502 -54.35 -28.62 116.79
N GLU A 503 -54.80 -27.64 115.99
CA GLU A 503 -55.58 -26.50 116.48
C GLU A 503 -56.89 -26.97 117.10
N THR A 504 -57.66 -27.81 116.40
CA THR A 504 -58.91 -28.40 116.93
C THR A 504 -58.68 -29.22 118.20
N LEU A 505 -57.58 -29.98 118.30
CA LEU A 505 -57.19 -30.69 119.52
C LEU A 505 -56.86 -29.72 120.68
N THR A 506 -56.14 -28.62 120.41
CA THR A 506 -55.83 -27.60 121.43
C THR A 506 -57.06 -26.84 121.91
N SER A 507 -58.06 -26.63 121.05
CA SER A 507 -59.35 -26.04 121.44
C SER A 507 -60.10 -26.94 122.42
N ALA A 508 -60.25 -28.24 122.11
CA ALA A 508 -60.85 -29.21 123.03
C ALA A 508 -60.08 -29.32 124.36
N LEU A 509 -58.75 -29.26 124.32
CA LEU A 509 -57.89 -29.28 125.51
C LEU A 509 -57.99 -27.98 126.34
N ARG A 510 -58.40 -26.87 125.72
CA ARG A 510 -58.72 -25.61 126.42
C ARG A 510 -60.03 -25.72 127.20
N GLU A 511 -61.09 -26.25 126.58
CA GLU A 511 -62.39 -26.43 127.24
C GLU A 511 -62.28 -27.31 128.51
N VAL A 512 -61.47 -28.38 128.44
CA VAL A 512 -61.16 -29.25 129.59
C VAL A 512 -60.43 -28.50 130.71
N LYS A 513 -59.53 -27.56 130.38
CA LYS A 513 -58.84 -26.73 131.37
C LYS A 513 -59.76 -25.69 132.03
N GLU A 514 -60.67 -25.09 131.27
CA GLU A 514 -61.63 -24.12 131.81
C GLU A 514 -62.63 -24.80 132.76
N LEU A 515 -63.00 -26.05 132.50
CA LEU A 515 -63.72 -26.92 133.45
C LEU A 515 -62.91 -27.26 134.70
N ALA A 516 -61.61 -27.60 134.57
CA ALA A 516 -60.75 -27.93 135.70
C ALA A 516 -60.56 -26.75 136.67
N ASN A 517 -60.25 -25.56 136.13
CA ASN A 517 -60.03 -24.35 136.92
C ASN A 517 -61.28 -23.97 137.76
N HIS A 518 -62.49 -24.24 137.24
CA HIS A 518 -63.73 -23.95 137.96
C HIS A 518 -63.92 -24.85 139.19
N VAL A 519 -63.52 -26.13 139.10
CA VAL A 519 -63.52 -27.05 140.25
C VAL A 519 -62.46 -26.65 141.28
N GLU A 520 -61.26 -26.29 140.82
CA GLU A 520 -60.15 -25.86 141.68
C GLU A 520 -60.52 -24.61 142.50
N THR A 521 -61.13 -23.60 141.86
CA THR A 521 -61.58 -22.36 142.53
C THR A 521 -62.54 -22.63 143.68
N VAL A 522 -63.52 -23.51 143.50
CA VAL A 522 -64.53 -23.86 144.53
C VAL A 522 -63.90 -24.64 145.70
N VAL A 523 -62.84 -25.41 145.46
CA VAL A 523 -62.09 -26.07 146.54
C VAL A 523 -61.29 -25.05 147.35
N GLU A 524 -60.54 -24.16 146.69
CA GLU A 524 -59.73 -23.16 147.39
C GLU A 524 -60.57 -22.20 148.26
N GLU A 525 -61.76 -21.80 147.81
CA GLU A 525 -62.67 -20.95 148.59
C GLU A 525 -63.14 -21.65 149.88
N LEU A 526 -63.45 -22.95 149.80
CA LEU A 526 -63.89 -23.75 150.95
C LEU A 526 -62.77 -23.98 151.98
N GLU A 527 -61.51 -24.06 151.53
CA GLU A 527 -60.36 -24.22 152.42
C GLU A 527 -59.96 -22.90 153.08
N ARG A 528 -59.99 -21.78 152.33
CA ARG A 528 -59.73 -20.43 152.87
C ARG A 528 -60.71 -20.04 153.98
N GLU A 529 -62.00 -20.40 153.88
CA GLU A 529 -62.99 -20.10 154.94
C GLU A 529 -62.77 -20.92 156.23
N ARG A 530 -62.12 -22.10 156.12
CA ARG A 530 -61.80 -22.95 157.28
C ARG A 530 -60.59 -22.42 158.04
N GLU A 531 -59.49 -22.17 157.34
CA GLU A 531 -58.29 -21.61 157.97
C GLU A 531 -58.54 -20.24 158.63
N ALA A 532 -59.44 -19.43 158.05
CA ALA A 532 -59.81 -18.13 158.60
C ALA A 532 -60.52 -18.23 159.97
N ARG A 533 -61.35 -19.27 160.19
CA ARG A 533 -61.97 -19.51 161.49
C ARG A 533 -60.96 -19.99 162.53
N GLU A 534 -60.13 -20.96 162.16
CA GLU A 534 -59.16 -21.56 163.09
C GLU A 534 -58.14 -20.53 163.61
N ARG A 535 -57.69 -19.60 162.75
CA ARG A 535 -56.83 -18.47 163.18
C ARG A 535 -57.55 -17.55 164.17
N ALA A 536 -58.77 -17.13 163.86
CA ALA A 536 -59.55 -16.20 164.69
C ALA A 536 -59.91 -16.78 166.08
N GLU A 537 -60.13 -18.09 166.19
CA GLU A 537 -60.38 -18.77 167.46
C GLU A 537 -59.12 -18.80 168.34
N ASN A 538 -57.95 -19.11 167.76
CA ASN A 538 -56.66 -19.08 168.46
C ASN A 538 -56.25 -17.66 168.92
N ASP A 539 -56.51 -16.62 168.10
CA ASP A 539 -56.18 -15.24 168.45
C ASP A 539 -57.03 -14.71 169.62
N LEU A 540 -58.31 -15.07 169.68
CA LEU A 540 -59.19 -14.77 170.83
C LEU A 540 -58.68 -15.45 172.11
N ASP A 541 -58.37 -16.75 172.01
CA ASP A 541 -57.93 -17.56 173.13
C ASP A 541 -56.54 -17.11 173.65
N ALA A 542 -55.71 -16.46 172.81
CA ALA A 542 -54.49 -15.78 173.22
C ALA A 542 -54.75 -14.41 173.88
N ALA A 543 -55.65 -13.60 173.32
CA ALA A 543 -56.00 -12.27 173.82
C ALA A 543 -56.59 -12.31 175.24
N ASP A 544 -57.48 -13.27 175.52
CA ASP A 544 -58.07 -13.45 176.86
C ASP A 544 -57.01 -13.80 177.90
N LYS A 545 -56.06 -14.70 177.57
CA LYS A 545 -54.95 -15.06 178.47
C LYS A 545 -54.03 -13.87 178.74
N GLU A 546 -53.80 -13.00 177.76
CA GLU A 546 -52.99 -11.80 177.93
C GLU A 546 -53.72 -10.71 178.74
N HIS A 547 -55.02 -10.50 178.51
CA HIS A 547 -55.86 -9.60 179.30
C HIS A 547 -55.94 -10.03 180.77
N ASP A 548 -56.14 -11.33 181.03
CA ASP A 548 -56.21 -11.90 182.36
C ASP A 548 -54.84 -11.88 183.07
N ALA A 549 -53.72 -11.91 182.33
CA ALA A 549 -52.39 -11.64 182.87
C ALA A 549 -52.19 -10.15 183.23
N LYS A 550 -52.60 -9.23 182.35
CA LYS A 550 -52.57 -7.76 182.58
C LYS A 550 -53.40 -7.38 183.82
N LEU A 551 -54.61 -7.92 183.96
CA LEU A 551 -55.49 -7.64 185.11
C LEU A 551 -54.85 -8.07 186.46
N ARG A 552 -54.10 -9.17 186.47
CA ARG A 552 -53.34 -9.62 187.66
C ARG A 552 -52.11 -8.77 187.93
N ALA A 553 -51.47 -8.21 186.90
CA ALA A 553 -50.37 -7.26 187.06
C ALA A 553 -50.86 -5.91 187.58
N GLU A 554 -51.96 -5.38 187.05
CA GLU A 554 -52.54 -4.11 187.50
C GLU A 554 -53.04 -4.17 188.94
N ARG A 555 -53.68 -5.27 189.38
CA ARG A 555 -54.08 -5.43 190.79
C ARG A 555 -52.89 -5.36 191.75
N ARG A 556 -51.77 -6.05 191.44
CA ARG A 556 -50.53 -5.96 192.24
C ARG A 556 -49.93 -4.55 192.21
N ALA A 557 -50.01 -3.85 191.08
CA ALA A 557 -49.57 -2.47 190.97
C ALA A 557 -50.49 -1.49 191.71
N LEU A 558 -51.78 -1.80 191.85
CA LEU A 558 -52.75 -1.06 192.66
C LEU A 558 -52.46 -1.25 194.16
N GLU A 559 -52.33 -2.50 194.63
CA GLU A 559 -51.98 -2.84 196.02
C GLU A 559 -50.63 -2.21 196.44
N ALA A 560 -49.64 -2.20 195.55
CA ALA A 560 -48.36 -1.52 195.76
C ALA A 560 -48.51 0.02 195.83
N LYS A 561 -49.42 0.62 195.04
CA LYS A 561 -49.71 2.06 195.10
C LYS A 561 -50.56 2.44 196.31
N GLU A 562 -51.49 1.61 196.75
CA GLU A 562 -52.32 1.86 197.94
C GLU A 562 -51.49 1.79 199.22
N SER A 563 -50.60 0.81 199.35
CA SER A 563 -49.63 0.75 200.46
C SER A 563 -48.64 1.92 200.45
N ALA A 564 -48.12 2.31 199.29
CA ALA A 564 -47.30 3.52 199.14
C ALA A 564 -48.07 4.81 199.49
N LEU A 565 -49.35 4.92 199.10
CA LEU A 565 -50.22 6.05 199.40
C LEU A 565 -50.53 6.13 200.90
N GLN A 566 -50.77 5.01 201.58
CA GLN A 566 -50.96 4.98 203.03
C GLN A 566 -49.70 5.42 203.78
N SER A 567 -48.51 4.98 203.36
CA SER A 567 -47.24 5.47 203.91
C SER A 567 -47.09 6.98 203.69
N ALA A 568 -47.30 7.45 202.46
CA ALA A 568 -47.21 8.86 202.11
C ALA A 568 -48.20 9.74 202.90
N LEU A 569 -49.41 9.25 203.18
CA LEU A 569 -50.38 9.96 204.03
C LEU A 569 -49.94 10.04 205.49
N THR A 570 -49.31 8.99 206.05
CA THR A 570 -48.72 9.06 207.41
C THR A 570 -47.53 10.02 207.50
N ASP A 571 -46.70 10.11 206.47
CA ASP A 571 -45.58 11.06 206.43
C ASP A 571 -46.03 12.50 206.11
N LEU A 572 -47.09 12.68 205.30
CA LEU A 572 -47.69 13.99 205.03
C LEU A 572 -48.22 14.64 206.31
N ALA A 573 -48.91 13.88 207.17
CA ALA A 573 -49.38 14.37 208.46
C ALA A 573 -48.22 14.80 209.38
N ARG A 574 -47.06 14.13 209.29
CA ARG A 574 -45.84 14.51 210.03
C ARG A 574 -45.17 15.76 209.44
N THR A 575 -45.14 15.92 208.12
CA THR A 575 -44.49 17.09 207.48
C THR A 575 -45.33 18.37 207.54
N GLN A 576 -46.66 18.28 207.55
CA GLN A 576 -47.55 19.45 207.73
C GLN A 576 -47.37 20.11 209.12
N SER A 577 -46.97 19.34 210.14
CA SER A 577 -46.57 19.85 211.46
C SER A 577 -45.22 20.58 211.47
N LEU A 578 -44.42 20.49 210.41
CA LEU A 578 -43.08 21.09 210.28
C LEU A 578 -43.04 22.25 209.27
N LEU A 579 -43.84 22.16 208.19
CA LEU A 579 -43.87 23.16 207.13
C LEU A 579 -44.42 24.52 207.60
N THR A 580 -45.46 24.48 208.45
CA THR A 580 -46.05 25.65 209.12
C THR A 580 -45.06 26.41 210.01
N GLN A 581 -43.94 25.79 210.40
CA GLN A 581 -42.86 26.41 211.15
C GLN A 581 -41.74 26.99 210.26
N ARG A 582 -41.81 26.84 208.92
CA ARG A 582 -40.69 27.14 208.01
C ARG A 582 -40.99 28.12 206.88
N GLU A 583 -42.20 28.15 206.35
CA GLU A 583 -42.52 29.04 205.22
C GLU A 583 -42.58 30.53 205.61
N PHE A 584 -42.59 30.83 206.91
CA PHE A 584 -42.36 32.17 207.47
C PHE A 584 -40.91 32.67 207.28
N ASP A 585 -39.92 31.77 207.25
CA ASP A 585 -38.49 32.15 207.35
C ASP A 585 -37.93 32.73 206.04
N LEU A 586 -38.39 32.27 204.87
CA LEU A 586 -37.60 32.39 203.62
C LEU A 586 -38.30 33.04 202.41
N GLN A 587 -39.38 33.79 202.62
CA GLN A 587 -39.81 34.83 201.66
C GLN A 587 -38.67 35.84 201.35
N ALA A 588 -37.65 35.91 202.21
CA ALA A 588 -36.47 36.77 202.07
C ALA A 588 -35.40 36.32 201.05
N VAL A 589 -35.41 35.06 200.57
CA VAL A 589 -34.47 34.59 199.50
C VAL A 589 -35.10 34.73 198.10
N GLN A 590 -36.00 35.69 198.02
CA GLN A 590 -36.43 36.42 196.82
C GLN A 590 -35.28 36.85 195.90
N THR A 591 -35.66 37.23 194.67
CA THR A 591 -35.03 38.22 193.76
C THR A 591 -33.56 38.07 193.32
N ALA A 592 -32.72 37.28 193.97
CA ALA A 592 -31.26 37.30 193.75
C ALA A 592 -30.80 36.67 192.43
N LEU A 593 -31.49 35.64 191.92
CA LEU A 593 -30.97 34.78 190.84
C LEU A 593 -31.78 34.82 189.51
N GLN A 594 -32.61 35.83 189.30
CA GLN A 594 -33.34 36.04 188.04
C GLN A 594 -32.56 36.87 186.99
N THR A 595 -31.32 37.27 187.28
CA THR A 595 -30.60 38.34 186.56
C THR A 595 -29.34 37.91 185.81
N LEU A 596 -28.83 36.69 186.01
CA LEU A 596 -27.40 36.40 185.77
C LEU A 596 -27.05 35.45 184.61
N GLU A 597 -28.01 34.90 183.85
CA GLU A 597 -27.68 33.97 182.75
C GLU A 597 -28.51 34.13 181.47
N THR A 598 -29.09 35.32 181.26
CA THR A 598 -29.62 35.74 179.95
C THR A 598 -28.54 36.19 178.95
N GLU A 599 -27.28 36.31 179.38
CA GLU A 599 -26.18 36.93 178.63
C GLU A 599 -25.06 35.96 178.20
N SER A 600 -25.40 34.86 177.51
CA SER A 600 -24.39 34.05 176.79
C SER A 600 -24.89 33.47 175.46
N LYS A 601 -25.39 34.36 174.57
CA LYS A 601 -25.67 34.04 173.16
C LYS A 601 -24.72 34.79 172.23
N ARG A 602 -23.70 34.13 171.64
CA ARG A 602 -23.33 34.16 170.19
C ARG A 602 -21.91 33.65 169.85
N ALA A 603 -21.84 32.95 168.70
CA ALA A 603 -20.66 32.62 167.87
C ALA A 603 -19.55 31.73 168.49
N GLY A 604 -18.76 30.96 167.73
CA GLY A 604 -18.78 30.62 166.28
C GLY A 604 -18.51 29.11 166.07
N GLU A 605 -18.07 28.58 164.92
CA GLU A 605 -17.57 29.15 163.65
C GLU A 605 -17.83 28.19 162.45
N THR A 606 -17.51 28.61 161.21
CA THR A 606 -17.64 27.82 159.98
C THR A 606 -16.49 28.08 159.00
N HIS A 607 -15.87 27.03 158.40
CA HIS A 607 -14.90 27.22 157.30
C HIS A 607 -14.63 26.06 156.31
N SER A 608 -15.07 24.81 156.55
CA SER A 608 -14.59 23.66 155.75
C SER A 608 -15.31 23.36 154.43
N THR A 609 -16.55 23.83 154.23
CA THR A 609 -17.45 23.27 153.20
C THR A 609 -17.38 23.94 151.82
N ALA A 610 -16.78 25.11 151.69
CA ALA A 610 -16.81 25.90 150.45
C ALA A 610 -15.73 25.51 149.40
N GLN A 611 -14.63 24.87 149.80
CA GLN A 611 -13.59 24.44 148.85
C GLN A 611 -13.99 23.19 148.07
N PHE A 612 -14.67 22.24 148.71
CA PHE A 612 -15.02 20.95 148.12
C PHE A 612 -16.05 21.07 146.98
N SER A 613 -17.01 21.99 147.10
CA SER A 613 -17.99 22.27 146.04
C SER A 613 -17.35 22.90 144.80
N LEU A 614 -16.45 23.88 144.97
CA LEU A 614 -15.72 24.50 143.86
C LEU A 614 -14.81 23.50 143.14
N GLN A 615 -14.17 22.57 143.87
CA GLN A 615 -13.37 21.51 143.27
C GLN A 615 -14.23 20.57 142.40
N LEU A 616 -15.43 20.20 142.85
CA LEU A 616 -16.36 19.36 142.09
C LEU A 616 -16.80 20.03 140.77
N GLU A 617 -17.05 21.33 140.79
CA GLU A 617 -17.42 22.13 139.61
C GLU A 617 -16.25 22.22 138.61
N VAL A 618 -15.02 22.46 139.10
CA VAL A 618 -13.80 22.46 138.29
C VAL A 618 -13.57 21.10 137.62
N ASP A 619 -13.71 20.00 138.36
CA ASP A 619 -13.50 18.66 137.81
C ASP A 619 -14.64 18.21 136.89
N ARG A 620 -15.84 18.79 137.03
CA ARG A 620 -16.90 18.68 136.01
C ARG A 620 -16.52 19.42 134.73
N LEU A 621 -16.14 20.69 134.84
CA LEU A 621 -15.79 21.51 133.69
C LEU A 621 -14.58 20.96 132.91
N LYS A 622 -13.61 20.32 133.58
CA LYS A 622 -12.55 19.54 132.91
C LYS A 622 -13.12 18.40 132.06
N ARG A 623 -13.97 17.54 132.65
CA ARG A 623 -14.58 16.41 131.93
C ARG A 623 -15.48 16.85 130.77
N ASP A 624 -16.20 17.96 130.92
CA ASP A 624 -17.02 18.51 129.84
C ASP A 624 -16.17 19.24 128.77
N LEU A 625 -14.99 19.77 129.12
CA LEU A 625 -13.99 20.30 128.17
C LEU A 625 -13.24 19.19 127.42
N GLU A 626 -12.78 18.14 128.12
CA GLU A 626 -12.16 16.94 127.53
C GLU A 626 -13.08 16.32 126.47
N ARG A 627 -14.38 16.20 126.76
CA ARG A 627 -15.41 15.76 125.79
C ARG A 627 -15.50 16.66 124.56
N LEU A 628 -15.50 17.98 124.75
CA LEU A 628 -15.54 18.93 123.64
C LEU A 628 -14.26 18.90 122.81
N GLU A 629 -13.09 18.66 123.40
CA GLU A 629 -11.84 18.43 122.68
C GLU A 629 -11.86 17.10 121.90
N ASP A 630 -12.40 16.03 122.50
CA ASP A 630 -12.64 14.74 121.86
C ASP A 630 -13.57 14.87 120.65
N ASP A 631 -14.73 15.49 120.80
CA ASP A 631 -15.71 15.72 119.73
C ASP A 631 -15.18 16.64 118.63
N LEU A 632 -14.41 17.67 119.01
CA LEU A 632 -13.73 18.56 118.06
C LEU A 632 -12.59 17.83 117.31
N SER A 633 -11.91 16.86 117.95
CA SER A 633 -10.94 16.00 117.27
C SER A 633 -11.62 15.06 116.26
N ARG A 634 -12.78 14.48 116.61
CA ARG A 634 -13.61 13.66 115.72
C ARG A 634 -14.11 14.47 114.53
N ALA A 635 -14.64 15.68 114.77
CA ALA A 635 -15.09 16.59 113.72
C ALA A 635 -13.96 17.02 112.77
N ARG A 636 -12.74 17.23 113.28
CA ARG A 636 -11.53 17.48 112.44
C ARG A 636 -11.15 16.24 111.63
N GLY A 637 -11.24 15.04 112.22
CA GLY A 637 -11.03 13.78 111.52
C GLY A 637 -12.01 13.58 110.38
N GLU A 638 -13.31 13.68 110.66
CA GLU A 638 -14.39 13.61 109.66
C GLU A 638 -14.25 14.66 108.56
N LEU A 639 -13.83 15.88 108.89
CA LEU A 639 -13.58 16.93 107.91
C LEU A 639 -12.43 16.53 106.99
N ASN A 640 -11.28 16.13 107.54
CA ASN A 640 -10.11 15.68 106.77
C ASN A 640 -10.42 14.45 105.88
N ASP A 641 -11.23 13.52 106.40
CA ASP A 641 -11.75 12.36 105.67
C ASP A 641 -12.64 12.76 104.48
N ARG A 642 -13.53 13.75 104.66
CA ARG A 642 -14.36 14.31 103.58
C ARG A 642 -13.51 15.08 102.58
N ASP A 643 -12.46 15.76 103.05
CA ASP A 643 -11.49 16.50 102.25
C ASP A 643 -10.63 15.57 101.37
N HIS A 644 -10.22 14.41 101.89
CA HIS A 644 -9.58 13.35 101.09
C HIS A 644 -10.55 12.78 100.06
N LYS A 645 -11.74 12.36 100.49
CA LYS A 645 -12.79 11.82 99.61
C LYS A 645 -13.28 12.84 98.56
N GLY A 646 -13.09 14.14 98.82
CA GLY A 646 -13.25 15.21 97.83
C GLY A 646 -12.17 15.15 96.76
N ARG A 647 -10.89 15.26 97.16
CA ARG A 647 -9.73 15.18 96.23
C ARG A 647 -9.69 13.88 95.42
N ASP A 648 -10.08 12.75 96.00
CA ASP A 648 -10.18 11.47 95.31
C ASP A 648 -11.27 11.48 94.22
N ARG A 649 -12.39 12.17 94.46
CA ARG A 649 -13.46 12.36 93.46
C ARG A 649 -13.05 13.34 92.38
N ASP A 650 -12.45 14.47 92.74
CA ASP A 650 -11.97 15.47 91.79
C ASP A 650 -10.90 14.85 90.87
N GLY A 651 -9.95 14.10 91.43
CA GLY A 651 -8.94 13.35 90.68
C GLY A 651 -9.47 12.17 89.87
N ALA A 652 -10.69 11.68 90.14
CA ALA A 652 -11.40 10.74 89.28
C ALA A 652 -12.15 11.46 88.15
N ILE A 653 -12.77 12.61 88.43
CA ILE A 653 -13.44 13.49 87.46
C ILE A 653 -12.43 14.00 86.42
N ASP A 654 -11.24 14.42 86.82
CA ASP A 654 -10.19 14.87 85.90
C ASP A 654 -9.70 13.73 84.98
N LYS A 655 -9.59 12.49 85.48
CA LYS A 655 -9.27 11.31 84.66
C LYS A 655 -10.36 11.02 83.64
N LEU A 656 -11.62 10.98 84.08
CA LEU A 656 -12.77 10.79 83.19
C LEU A 656 -12.88 11.92 82.15
N HIS A 657 -12.50 13.15 82.50
CA HIS A 657 -12.43 14.27 81.55
C HIS A 657 -11.22 14.21 80.61
N ALA A 658 -10.10 13.57 80.98
CA ALA A 658 -9.00 13.27 80.07
C ALA A 658 -9.41 12.16 79.09
N GLU A 659 -9.88 11.02 79.61
CA GLU A 659 -10.37 9.88 78.84
C GLU A 659 -11.46 10.27 77.85
N ASN A 660 -12.43 11.10 78.24
CA ASN A 660 -13.49 11.59 77.35
C ASN A 660 -12.95 12.51 76.24
N ARG A 661 -11.93 13.34 76.51
CA ARG A 661 -11.27 14.14 75.45
C ARG A 661 -10.48 13.25 74.48
N ASP A 662 -9.78 12.24 74.98
CA ASP A 662 -9.03 11.29 74.15
C ASP A 662 -9.96 10.43 73.30
N LEU A 663 -11.07 9.95 73.86
CA LEU A 663 -12.12 9.23 73.13
C LEU A 663 -12.80 10.13 72.07
N ALA A 664 -13.07 11.40 72.38
CA ALA A 664 -13.60 12.36 71.41
C ALA A 664 -12.59 12.65 70.27
N SER A 665 -11.30 12.75 70.59
CA SER A 665 -10.22 12.90 69.61
C SER A 665 -10.09 11.67 68.70
N GLN A 666 -10.12 10.47 69.28
CA GLN A 666 -10.12 9.20 68.54
C GLN A 666 -11.36 9.06 67.65
N LEU A 667 -12.55 9.44 68.13
CA LEU A 667 -13.78 9.44 67.34
C LEU A 667 -13.72 10.42 66.17
N ALA A 668 -13.17 11.62 66.38
CA ALA A 668 -12.96 12.60 65.30
C ALA A 668 -11.95 12.08 64.26
N ALA A 669 -10.83 11.52 64.71
CA ALA A 669 -9.81 10.93 63.84
C ALA A 669 -10.36 9.74 63.02
N GLN A 670 -11.12 8.83 63.64
CA GLN A 670 -11.80 7.73 62.95
C GLN A 670 -12.87 8.24 61.96
N THR A 671 -13.61 9.28 62.32
CA THR A 671 -14.60 9.90 61.41
C THR A 671 -13.92 10.49 60.18
N GLN A 672 -12.83 11.24 60.36
CA GLN A 672 -12.06 11.80 59.24
C GLN A 672 -11.38 10.70 58.40
N ALA A 673 -10.84 9.66 59.03
CA ALA A 673 -10.29 8.51 58.32
C ALA A 673 -11.35 7.82 57.45
N ARG A 674 -12.57 7.63 57.98
CA ARG A 674 -13.69 7.04 57.24
C ARG A 674 -14.16 7.92 56.08
N LEU A 675 -14.17 9.25 56.23
CA LEU A 675 -14.44 10.19 55.14
C LEU A 675 -13.36 10.11 54.05
N ASN A 676 -12.08 10.16 54.42
CA ASN A 676 -10.96 10.04 53.49
C ASN A 676 -10.94 8.68 52.75
N ILE A 677 -11.46 7.61 53.37
CA ILE A 677 -11.64 6.30 52.74
C ILE A 677 -12.87 6.31 51.80
N SER A 678 -13.97 6.98 52.17
CA SER A 678 -15.12 7.16 51.28
C SER A 678 -14.73 7.91 50.02
N GLU A 679 -14.06 9.06 50.14
CA GLU A 679 -13.61 9.84 48.97
C GLU A 679 -12.70 9.04 48.04
N LYS A 680 -11.84 8.17 48.60
CA LYS A 680 -11.01 7.22 47.82
C LYS A 680 -11.85 6.12 47.16
N LEU A 681 -12.90 5.63 47.82
CA LEU A 681 -13.83 4.67 47.24
C LEU A 681 -14.67 5.29 46.12
N ASP A 682 -15.18 6.50 46.31
CA ASP A 682 -16.00 7.23 45.34
C ASP A 682 -15.17 7.62 44.10
N THR A 683 -13.92 8.08 44.28
CA THR A 683 -13.00 8.37 43.16
C THR A 683 -12.57 7.10 42.42
N THR A 684 -12.25 6.00 43.12
CA THR A 684 -11.93 4.73 42.44
C THR A 684 -13.14 4.15 41.71
N GLN A 685 -14.34 4.17 42.29
CA GLN A 685 -15.57 3.78 41.61
C GLN A 685 -15.87 4.67 40.39
N SER A 686 -15.58 5.97 40.45
CA SER A 686 -15.71 6.88 39.31
C SER A 686 -14.75 6.48 38.17
N SER A 687 -13.48 6.20 38.51
CA SER A 687 -12.48 5.74 37.53
C SER A 687 -12.82 4.37 36.93
N LEU A 688 -13.41 3.46 37.71
CA LEU A 688 -13.89 2.17 37.25
C LEU A 688 -15.04 2.34 36.24
N LYS A 689 -16.04 3.16 36.56
CA LYS A 689 -17.18 3.45 35.67
C LYS A 689 -16.76 4.09 34.34
N THR A 690 -15.73 4.95 34.34
CA THR A 690 -15.18 5.47 33.08
C THR A 690 -14.42 4.41 32.29
N ALA A 691 -13.60 3.58 32.94
CA ALA A 691 -12.92 2.46 32.28
C ALA A 691 -13.91 1.42 31.71
N GLU A 692 -14.99 1.11 32.43
CA GLU A 692 -16.08 0.24 31.95
C GLU A 692 -16.77 0.81 30.71
N ALA A 693 -17.05 2.12 30.68
CA ALA A 693 -17.62 2.80 29.52
C ALA A 693 -16.65 2.81 28.32
N GLU A 694 -15.36 3.02 28.55
CA GLU A 694 -14.33 2.92 27.51
C GLU A 694 -14.25 1.49 26.94
N ILE A 695 -14.21 0.46 27.81
CA ILE A 695 -14.24 -0.96 27.41
C ILE A 695 -15.50 -1.30 26.60
N ALA A 696 -16.67 -0.77 26.96
CA ALA A 696 -17.90 -0.92 26.18
C ALA A 696 -17.80 -0.26 24.79
N SER A 697 -17.17 0.92 24.70
CA SER A 697 -16.91 1.59 23.42
C SER A 697 -15.93 0.80 22.54
N PHE A 698 -14.86 0.25 23.12
CA PHE A 698 -13.89 -0.59 22.41
C PHE A 698 -14.50 -1.90 21.93
N LYS A 699 -15.32 -2.59 22.75
CA LYS A 699 -16.09 -3.78 22.32
C LYS A 699 -17.00 -3.48 21.14
N THR A 700 -17.69 -2.34 21.16
CA THR A 700 -18.51 -1.87 20.03
C THR A 700 -17.65 -1.66 18.78
N ARG A 701 -16.48 -1.02 18.93
CA ARG A 701 -15.57 -0.73 17.81
C ARG A 701 -14.90 -1.98 17.23
N VAL A 702 -14.57 -2.97 18.05
CA VAL A 702 -14.09 -4.28 17.60
C VAL A 702 -15.18 -4.96 16.75
N SER A 703 -16.43 -5.00 17.22
CA SER A 703 -17.53 -5.59 16.44
C SER A 703 -17.79 -4.87 15.11
N GLU A 704 -17.65 -3.54 15.06
CA GLU A 704 -17.67 -2.80 13.78
C GLU A 704 -16.55 -3.22 12.82
N LEU A 705 -15.34 -3.47 13.34
CA LEU A 705 -14.17 -3.86 12.54
C LEU A 705 -14.27 -5.32 12.07
N GLU A 706 -14.71 -6.24 12.93
CA GLU A 706 -15.00 -7.63 12.56
C GLU A 706 -16.08 -7.73 11.48
N SER A 707 -17.14 -6.93 11.60
CA SER A 707 -18.23 -6.85 10.61
C SER A 707 -17.73 -6.34 9.25
N ARG A 708 -16.84 -5.33 9.24
CA ARG A 708 -16.15 -4.84 8.02
C ARG A 708 -15.22 -5.91 7.44
N LEU A 709 -14.34 -6.49 8.24
CA LEU A 709 -13.40 -7.54 7.81
C LEU A 709 -14.14 -8.73 7.20
N SER A 710 -15.21 -9.20 7.84
CA SER A 710 -16.07 -10.28 7.33
C SER A 710 -16.75 -9.92 6.01
N LYS A 711 -17.13 -8.65 5.81
CA LYS A 711 -17.71 -8.18 4.54
C LYS A 711 -16.64 -8.11 3.45
N ASP A 712 -15.45 -7.62 3.76
CA ASP A 712 -14.36 -7.44 2.80
C ASP A 712 -13.74 -8.79 2.41
N GLN A 713 -13.62 -9.75 3.34
CA GLN A 713 -13.31 -11.16 3.05
C GLN A 713 -14.32 -11.78 2.07
N ARG A 714 -15.62 -11.56 2.28
CA ARG A 714 -16.67 -12.02 1.35
C ARG A 714 -16.57 -11.34 -0.02
N SER A 715 -16.21 -10.05 -0.05
CA SER A 715 -15.96 -9.33 -1.31
C SER A 715 -14.72 -9.89 -2.03
N LEU A 716 -13.64 -10.18 -1.31
CA LEU A 716 -12.42 -10.77 -1.85
C LEU A 716 -12.67 -12.16 -2.43
N LEU A 717 -13.34 -13.05 -1.69
CA LEU A 717 -13.73 -14.38 -2.18
C LEU A 717 -14.63 -14.31 -3.42
N THR A 718 -15.53 -13.32 -3.49
CA THR A 718 -16.39 -13.09 -4.66
C THR A 718 -15.57 -12.64 -5.88
N ALA A 719 -14.61 -11.74 -5.69
CA ALA A 719 -13.70 -11.30 -6.74
C ALA A 719 -12.75 -12.44 -7.19
N GLU A 720 -12.23 -13.22 -6.26
CA GLU A 720 -11.43 -14.42 -6.52
C GLU A 720 -12.19 -15.47 -7.34
N SER A 721 -13.48 -15.68 -7.07
CA SER A 721 -14.32 -16.54 -7.93
C SER A 721 -14.41 -15.95 -9.34
N GLN A 722 -14.79 -14.67 -9.46
CA GLN A 722 -14.93 -14.00 -10.75
C GLN A 722 -13.63 -14.03 -11.58
N TYR A 723 -12.47 -13.87 -10.95
CA TYR A 723 -11.18 -13.98 -11.64
C TYR A 723 -10.84 -15.43 -12.02
N ARG A 724 -11.17 -16.44 -11.21
CA ARG A 724 -11.05 -17.87 -11.61
C ARG A 724 -11.97 -18.21 -12.78
N ASP A 725 -13.20 -17.71 -12.76
CA ASP A 725 -14.19 -17.91 -13.82
C ASP A 725 -13.71 -17.25 -15.13
N GLN A 726 -13.30 -15.97 -15.09
CA GLN A 726 -12.73 -15.25 -16.24
C GLN A 726 -11.45 -15.88 -16.78
N LEU A 727 -10.56 -16.37 -15.91
CA LEU A 727 -9.34 -17.07 -16.32
C LEU A 727 -9.68 -18.40 -17.03
N THR A 728 -10.70 -19.11 -16.54
CA THR A 728 -11.19 -20.37 -17.13
C THR A 728 -11.84 -20.11 -18.49
N GLU A 729 -12.68 -19.08 -18.63
CA GLU A 729 -13.26 -18.64 -19.90
C GLU A 729 -12.18 -18.23 -20.90
N ARG A 730 -11.27 -17.33 -20.51
CA ARG A 730 -10.14 -16.87 -21.36
C ARG A 730 -9.28 -18.04 -21.83
N ASN A 731 -8.93 -18.97 -20.95
CA ASN A 731 -8.11 -20.12 -21.32
C ASN A 731 -8.87 -21.13 -22.20
N THR A 732 -10.20 -21.24 -22.04
CA THR A 732 -11.06 -22.04 -22.92
C THR A 732 -11.12 -21.43 -24.33
N LEU A 733 -11.28 -20.10 -24.42
CA LEU A 733 -11.24 -19.37 -25.70
C LEU A 733 -9.86 -19.48 -26.37
N LEU A 734 -8.76 -19.34 -25.62
CA LEU A 734 -7.41 -19.53 -26.15
C LEU A 734 -7.16 -20.96 -26.67
N LEU A 735 -7.60 -21.98 -25.93
CA LEU A 735 -7.52 -23.37 -26.39
C LEU A 735 -8.38 -23.61 -27.64
N THR A 736 -9.55 -22.98 -27.71
CA THR A 736 -10.44 -23.04 -28.89
C THR A 736 -9.80 -22.40 -30.13
N ILE A 737 -9.22 -21.20 -29.98
CA ILE A 737 -8.49 -20.50 -31.05
C ILE A 737 -7.30 -21.35 -31.53
N TYR A 738 -6.51 -21.91 -30.60
CA TYR A 738 -5.41 -22.81 -30.92
C TYR A 738 -5.91 -24.04 -31.71
N GLN A 739 -6.98 -24.70 -31.27
CA GLN A 739 -7.57 -25.83 -31.99
C GLN A 739 -8.07 -25.48 -33.40
N TYR A 740 -8.62 -24.27 -33.62
CA TYR A 740 -8.96 -23.81 -34.96
C TYR A 740 -7.73 -23.56 -35.83
N MET A 741 -6.66 -23.00 -35.27
CA MET A 741 -5.39 -22.83 -35.97
C MET A 741 -4.73 -24.17 -36.32
N ASP A 742 -4.78 -25.16 -35.42
CA ASP A 742 -4.27 -26.51 -35.68
C ASP A 742 -4.99 -27.17 -36.87
N LYS A 743 -6.32 -26.98 -36.97
CA LYS A 743 -7.13 -27.41 -38.12
C LYS A 743 -6.77 -26.68 -39.42
N ILE A 744 -6.57 -25.37 -39.38
CA ILE A 744 -6.22 -24.57 -40.57
C ILE A 744 -4.81 -24.92 -41.08
N LEU A 745 -3.89 -25.25 -40.18
CA LEU A 745 -2.50 -25.60 -40.50
C LEU A 745 -2.28 -27.10 -40.78
N GLY A 746 -3.27 -27.96 -40.55
CA GLY A 746 -3.16 -29.40 -40.77
C GLY A 746 -2.15 -30.11 -39.86
N VAL A 747 -2.05 -29.69 -38.58
CA VAL A 747 -1.03 -30.20 -37.65
C VAL A 747 -1.68 -31.01 -36.53
N ASP A 748 -1.85 -32.31 -36.76
CA ASP A 748 -2.40 -33.28 -35.80
C ASP A 748 -1.42 -33.63 -34.67
N LYS A 749 -1.10 -32.64 -33.83
CA LYS A 749 -0.33 -32.83 -32.59
C LYS A 749 -1.19 -32.50 -31.38
N THR A 750 -1.04 -33.27 -30.31
CA THR A 750 -1.80 -33.09 -29.07
C THR A 750 -1.63 -31.66 -28.53
N PRO A 751 -2.73 -30.91 -28.29
CA PRO A 751 -2.62 -29.50 -27.97
C PRO A 751 -2.00 -29.27 -26.59
N THR A 752 -0.86 -28.57 -26.56
CA THR A 752 -0.34 -27.98 -25.32
C THR A 752 -1.41 -27.10 -24.70
N LYS A 753 -1.77 -27.36 -23.44
CA LYS A 753 -2.90 -26.69 -22.80
C LYS A 753 -2.46 -25.34 -22.19
N PRO A 754 -3.25 -24.25 -22.33
CA PRO A 754 -2.90 -22.94 -21.75
C PRO A 754 -2.64 -23.00 -20.24
N PHE A 755 -3.33 -23.89 -19.52
CA PHE A 755 -3.30 -24.01 -18.06
C PHE A 755 -2.05 -24.70 -17.49
N THR A 756 -1.22 -25.36 -18.31
CA THR A 756 -0.06 -26.15 -17.79
C THR A 756 1.28 -25.45 -17.95
N ASN A 757 1.48 -24.69 -19.03
CA ASN A 757 2.61 -23.78 -19.20
C ASN A 757 2.22 -22.73 -20.23
N PHE A 758 1.96 -21.49 -19.77
CA PHE A 758 1.47 -20.44 -20.65
C PHE A 758 2.54 -19.97 -21.66
N SER A 759 3.83 -19.95 -21.29
CA SER A 759 4.91 -19.57 -22.23
C SER A 759 4.94 -20.55 -23.41
N VAL A 760 5.09 -21.85 -23.15
CA VAL A 760 5.15 -22.86 -24.22
C VAL A 760 3.88 -22.88 -25.07
N PHE A 761 2.71 -22.63 -24.47
CA PHE A 761 1.48 -22.43 -25.23
C PHE A 761 1.51 -21.18 -26.12
N HIS A 762 1.99 -20.05 -25.59
CA HIS A 762 2.12 -18.77 -26.30
C HIS A 762 3.14 -18.83 -27.44
N ASP A 763 4.30 -19.46 -27.21
CA ASP A 763 5.36 -19.67 -28.20
C ASP A 763 4.88 -20.57 -29.35
N ASN A 764 4.14 -21.65 -29.03
CA ASN A 764 3.47 -22.49 -30.03
C ASN A 764 2.39 -21.71 -30.81
N LEU A 765 1.57 -20.89 -30.13
CA LEU A 765 0.54 -20.06 -30.76
C LEU A 765 1.15 -19.01 -31.70
N ILE A 766 2.23 -18.34 -31.30
CA ILE A 766 2.99 -17.38 -32.13
C ILE A 766 3.60 -18.09 -33.35
N THR A 767 4.17 -19.27 -33.16
CA THR A 767 4.76 -20.06 -34.26
C THR A 767 3.67 -20.43 -35.29
N ARG A 768 2.48 -20.83 -34.83
CA ARG A 768 1.32 -21.10 -35.68
C ARG A 768 0.77 -19.83 -36.35
N LEU A 769 0.76 -18.67 -35.67
CA LEU A 769 0.36 -17.38 -36.24
C LEU A 769 1.31 -16.95 -37.36
N LYS A 770 2.62 -17.13 -37.18
CA LYS A 770 3.64 -16.86 -38.22
C LYS A 770 3.44 -17.77 -39.44
N ALA A 771 3.16 -19.06 -39.23
CA ALA A 771 2.86 -19.98 -40.33
C ALA A 771 1.58 -19.59 -41.09
N LEU A 772 0.51 -19.22 -40.38
CA LEU A 772 -0.74 -18.74 -40.98
C LEU A 772 -0.55 -17.45 -41.77
N SER A 773 0.23 -16.50 -41.24
CA SER A 773 0.58 -15.25 -41.93
C SER A 773 1.41 -15.51 -43.19
N GLN A 774 2.35 -16.46 -43.19
CA GLN A 774 3.07 -16.85 -44.40
C GLN A 774 2.14 -17.47 -45.45
N ILE A 775 1.18 -18.30 -45.05
CA ILE A 775 0.17 -18.87 -45.96
C ILE A 775 -0.68 -17.77 -46.59
N GLN A 776 -1.06 -16.73 -45.82
CA GLN A 776 -1.75 -15.55 -46.34
C GLN A 776 -0.89 -14.80 -47.38
N LEU A 777 0.38 -14.51 -47.07
CA LEU A 777 1.29 -13.82 -47.99
C LEU A 777 1.52 -14.60 -49.28
N ASP A 778 1.68 -15.92 -49.18
CA ASP A 778 1.81 -16.83 -50.32
C ASP A 778 0.51 -16.89 -51.16
N PHE A 779 -0.66 -16.83 -50.52
CA PHE A 779 -1.95 -16.76 -51.19
C PHE A 779 -2.12 -15.42 -51.93
N ASP A 780 -1.89 -14.29 -51.27
CA ASP A 780 -1.96 -12.95 -51.90
C ASP A 780 -0.99 -12.83 -53.07
N LYS A 781 0.21 -13.41 -52.96
CA LYS A 781 1.18 -13.49 -54.05
C LYS A 781 0.65 -14.32 -55.23
N ARG A 782 0.12 -15.52 -54.97
CA ARG A 782 -0.49 -16.38 -56.01
C ARG A 782 -1.69 -15.71 -56.67
N CYS A 783 -2.53 -15.01 -55.92
CA CYS A 783 -3.64 -14.23 -56.46
C CYS A 783 -3.13 -13.14 -57.42
N LYS A 784 -2.15 -12.33 -57.00
CA LYS A 784 -1.53 -11.29 -57.86
C LYS A 784 -0.85 -11.88 -59.10
N GLU A 785 -0.18 -13.03 -58.99
CA GLU A 785 0.38 -13.75 -60.14
C GLU A 785 -0.72 -14.24 -61.13
N VAL A 786 -1.85 -14.73 -60.62
CA VAL A 786 -2.99 -15.18 -61.44
C VAL A 786 -3.72 -14.01 -62.09
N GLU A 787 -3.98 -12.93 -61.34
CA GLU A 787 -4.54 -11.67 -61.84
C GLU A 787 -3.65 -11.03 -62.90
N GLY A 788 -2.33 -11.06 -62.71
CA GLY A 788 -1.33 -10.65 -63.69
C GLY A 788 -1.46 -11.43 -65.01
N ARG A 789 -1.42 -12.77 -64.94
CA ARG A 789 -1.57 -13.64 -66.12
C ARG A 789 -2.90 -13.44 -66.85
N PHE A 790 -4.00 -13.22 -66.11
CA PHE A 790 -5.29 -12.90 -66.73
C PHE A 790 -5.29 -11.50 -67.37
N THR A 791 -4.64 -10.52 -66.76
CA THR A 791 -4.51 -9.15 -67.29
C THR A 791 -3.65 -9.12 -68.56
N GLU A 792 -2.53 -9.84 -68.58
CA GLU A 792 -1.71 -10.06 -69.77
C GLU A 792 -2.53 -10.70 -70.90
N LYS A 793 -3.22 -11.81 -70.61
CA LYS A 793 -4.07 -12.50 -71.59
C LYS A 793 -5.21 -11.62 -72.10
N MET A 794 -5.82 -10.80 -71.25
CA MET A 794 -6.83 -9.80 -71.64
C MET A 794 -6.22 -8.72 -72.54
N ASN A 795 -5.02 -8.23 -72.23
CA ASN A 795 -4.32 -7.24 -73.05
C ASN A 795 -3.90 -7.80 -74.41
N ASP A 796 -3.47 -9.07 -74.48
CA ASP A 796 -3.17 -9.72 -75.76
C ASP A 796 -4.43 -10.00 -76.59
N MET A 797 -5.55 -10.38 -75.97
CA MET A 797 -6.84 -10.43 -76.67
C MET A 797 -7.27 -9.05 -77.17
N ARG A 798 -7.04 -7.96 -76.42
CA ARG A 798 -7.27 -6.58 -76.89
C ARG A 798 -6.39 -6.23 -78.09
N LYS A 799 -5.09 -6.54 -78.06
CA LYS A 799 -4.17 -6.36 -79.22
C LYS A 799 -4.62 -7.18 -80.43
N GLN A 800 -5.07 -8.42 -80.24
CA GLN A 800 -5.58 -9.26 -81.32
C GLN A 800 -6.87 -8.71 -81.93
N LEU A 801 -7.78 -8.15 -81.11
CA LEU A 801 -8.99 -7.48 -81.59
C LEU A 801 -8.67 -6.18 -82.35
N ASP A 802 -7.78 -5.34 -81.83
CA ASP A 802 -7.30 -4.13 -82.49
C ASP A 802 -6.60 -4.43 -83.84
N ASN A 803 -5.77 -5.47 -83.90
CA ASN A 803 -5.18 -5.96 -85.14
C ASN A 803 -6.23 -6.50 -86.13
N ARG A 804 -7.30 -7.14 -85.66
CA ARG A 804 -8.44 -7.56 -86.51
C ARG A 804 -9.24 -6.37 -87.02
N TRP A 805 -9.50 -5.35 -86.19
CA TRP A 805 -10.12 -4.10 -86.63
C TRP A 805 -9.27 -3.42 -87.72
N LYS A 806 -7.97 -3.26 -87.51
CA LYS A 806 -7.03 -2.71 -88.51
C LYS A 806 -6.92 -3.56 -89.79
N GLN A 807 -7.31 -4.83 -89.77
CA GLN A 807 -7.47 -5.66 -90.98
C GLN A 807 -8.83 -5.40 -91.64
N ILE A 808 -9.92 -5.33 -90.87
CA ILE A 808 -11.26 -4.97 -91.35
C ILE A 808 -11.26 -3.58 -92.02
N ASP A 809 -10.62 -2.57 -91.42
CA ASP A 809 -10.50 -1.21 -91.98
C ASP A 809 -9.79 -1.21 -93.35
N LYS A 810 -8.76 -2.05 -93.50
CA LYS A 810 -8.04 -2.25 -94.77
C LYS A 810 -8.92 -2.95 -95.81
N PHE A 811 -9.67 -3.98 -95.41
CA PHE A 811 -10.64 -4.63 -96.29
C PHE A 811 -11.78 -3.68 -96.69
N GLU A 812 -12.32 -2.89 -95.77
CA GLU A 812 -13.39 -1.92 -96.06
C GLU A 812 -12.89 -0.81 -96.99
N THR A 813 -11.68 -0.30 -96.77
CA THR A 813 -11.03 0.68 -97.66
C THR A 813 -10.78 0.08 -99.06
N GLY A 814 -10.33 -1.18 -99.13
CA GLY A 814 -10.23 -1.91 -100.39
C GLY A 814 -11.57 -2.07 -101.09
N VAL A 815 -12.63 -2.46 -100.37
CA VAL A 815 -14.00 -2.59 -100.91
C VAL A 815 -14.56 -1.25 -101.37
N LYS A 816 -14.28 -0.13 -100.66
CA LYS A 816 -14.62 1.23 -101.10
C LYS A 816 -13.90 1.59 -102.40
N ALA A 817 -12.60 1.34 -102.50
CA ALA A 817 -11.84 1.56 -103.75
C ALA A 817 -12.36 0.68 -104.91
N PHE A 818 -12.76 -0.57 -104.65
CA PHE A 818 -13.42 -1.41 -105.65
C PHE A 818 -14.82 -0.92 -106.03
N ALA A 819 -15.57 -0.33 -105.10
CA ALA A 819 -16.87 0.29 -105.38
C ALA A 819 -16.73 1.59 -106.20
N GLU A 820 -15.72 2.42 -105.90
CA GLU A 820 -15.42 3.67 -106.63
C GLU A 820 -14.88 3.40 -108.04
N THR A 821 -13.99 2.42 -108.20
CA THR A 821 -13.55 1.97 -109.54
C THR A 821 -14.73 1.38 -110.33
N LYS A 822 -15.59 0.56 -109.72
CA LYS A 822 -16.84 0.09 -110.35
C LYS A 822 -17.81 1.21 -110.71
N ALA A 823 -17.92 2.25 -109.87
CA ALA A 823 -18.76 3.42 -110.12
C ALA A 823 -18.20 4.30 -111.26
N THR A 824 -16.89 4.51 -111.32
CA THR A 824 -16.23 5.24 -112.41
C THR A 824 -16.25 4.46 -113.72
N TRP A 825 -16.13 3.12 -113.69
CA TRP A 825 -16.40 2.26 -114.86
C TRP A 825 -17.86 2.38 -115.33
N ARG A 826 -18.85 2.35 -114.43
CA ARG A 826 -20.26 2.59 -114.79
C ARG A 826 -20.50 3.97 -115.39
N ARG A 827 -19.87 5.03 -114.86
CA ARG A 827 -19.93 6.39 -115.44
C ARG A 827 -19.34 6.39 -116.85
N LYS A 828 -18.13 5.85 -117.04
CA LYS A 828 -17.49 5.72 -118.36
C LYS A 828 -18.33 4.93 -119.35
N TYR A 829 -18.95 3.82 -118.91
CA TYR A 829 -19.86 3.03 -119.73
C TYR A 829 -21.09 3.85 -120.13
N SER A 830 -21.78 4.48 -119.18
CA SER A 830 -22.95 5.33 -119.46
C SER A 830 -22.61 6.54 -120.34
N THR A 831 -21.42 7.12 -120.21
CA THR A 831 -20.93 8.15 -121.16
C THR A 831 -20.72 7.56 -122.56
N LYS A 832 -20.12 6.37 -122.68
CA LYS A 832 -19.95 5.70 -123.99
C LYS A 832 -21.25 5.20 -124.60
N GLU A 833 -22.21 4.80 -123.79
CA GLU A 833 -23.58 4.46 -124.18
C GLU A 833 -24.32 5.72 -124.67
N GLY A 834 -24.18 6.85 -123.97
CA GLY A 834 -24.67 8.15 -124.41
C GLY A 834 -23.98 8.67 -125.67
N GLU A 835 -22.68 8.44 -125.84
CA GLU A 835 -21.96 8.71 -127.10
C GLU A 835 -22.47 7.80 -128.24
N VAL A 836 -22.74 6.52 -127.97
CA VAL A 836 -23.29 5.59 -128.96
C VAL A 836 -24.73 5.94 -129.34
N GLU A 837 -25.58 6.36 -128.40
CA GLU A 837 -26.91 6.89 -128.71
C GLU A 837 -26.81 8.23 -129.45
N ALA A 838 -25.89 9.13 -129.09
CA ALA A 838 -25.64 10.36 -129.85
C ALA A 838 -25.11 10.08 -131.27
N LEU A 839 -24.32 9.02 -131.46
CA LEU A 839 -23.88 8.55 -132.77
C LEU A 839 -25.02 7.87 -133.55
N LYS A 840 -25.96 7.19 -132.87
CA LYS A 840 -27.19 6.66 -133.50
C LYS A 840 -28.14 7.78 -133.89
N THR A 841 -28.38 8.77 -133.04
CA THR A 841 -29.24 9.92 -133.37
C THR A 841 -28.60 10.75 -134.47
N THR A 842 -27.30 11.05 -134.40
CA THR A 842 -26.63 11.78 -135.51
C THR A 842 -26.52 10.94 -136.78
N ASN A 843 -26.44 9.61 -136.74
CA ASN A 843 -26.52 8.78 -137.95
C ASN A 843 -27.95 8.71 -138.53
N ALA A 844 -28.99 8.66 -137.68
CA ALA A 844 -30.38 8.75 -138.09
C ALA A 844 -30.73 10.16 -138.63
N GLU A 845 -30.15 11.20 -138.04
CA GLU A 845 -30.30 12.60 -138.42
C GLU A 845 -29.49 12.93 -139.68
N LEU A 846 -28.29 12.37 -139.84
CA LEU A 846 -27.55 12.38 -141.12
C LEU A 846 -28.31 11.58 -142.18
N SER A 847 -28.99 10.48 -141.84
CA SER A 847 -29.88 9.78 -142.77
C SER A 847 -31.12 10.61 -143.14
N ALA A 848 -31.63 11.43 -142.21
CA ALA A 848 -32.69 12.41 -142.45
C ALA A 848 -32.22 13.60 -143.31
N GLN A 849 -31.00 14.09 -143.10
CA GLN A 849 -30.37 15.17 -143.87
C GLN A 849 -29.88 14.69 -145.26
N LEU A 850 -29.50 13.42 -145.40
CA LEU A 850 -29.24 12.78 -146.69
C LEU A 850 -30.52 12.53 -147.49
N SER A 851 -31.69 12.43 -146.83
CA SER A 851 -33.00 12.35 -147.49
C SER A 851 -33.70 13.71 -147.65
N GLY A 852 -33.30 14.76 -146.93
CA GLY A 852 -33.82 16.11 -147.05
C GLY A 852 -32.75 17.20 -146.94
N ILE A 853 -32.65 18.07 -147.98
CA ILE A 853 -31.75 19.23 -148.09
C ILE A 853 -30.27 18.80 -148.30
N LYS A 854 -29.72 18.68 -149.51
CA LYS A 854 -29.92 19.49 -150.73
C LYS A 854 -29.76 21.01 -150.53
N ARG A 855 -28.50 21.40 -150.34
CA ARG A 855 -27.86 22.76 -150.37
C ARG A 855 -27.93 23.60 -149.07
N PRO A 856 -26.83 24.30 -148.68
CA PRO A 856 -26.70 24.95 -147.38
C PRO A 856 -26.57 26.49 -147.41
N GLY A 857 -26.51 27.10 -146.22
CA GLY A 857 -25.96 28.43 -145.93
C GLY A 857 -27.00 29.53 -145.65
N GLN A 858 -26.72 30.57 -144.85
CA GLN A 858 -25.58 30.86 -143.95
C GLN A 858 -25.99 32.03 -143.02
N GLY A 859 -25.42 32.22 -141.81
CA GLY A 859 -25.97 33.23 -140.89
C GLY A 859 -25.19 33.70 -139.65
N ASP A 860 -23.87 33.50 -139.54
CA ASP A 860 -23.12 33.93 -138.34
C ASP A 860 -22.84 35.44 -138.30
N THR A 861 -23.07 36.08 -137.14
CA THR A 861 -22.44 37.38 -136.77
C THR A 861 -22.72 37.82 -135.33
N MET A 862 -23.83 37.41 -134.70
CA MET A 862 -24.25 37.95 -133.39
C MET A 862 -23.58 37.30 -132.17
N GLU A 863 -23.17 36.02 -132.23
CA GLU A 863 -22.66 35.30 -131.06
C GLU A 863 -21.37 35.90 -130.46
N VAL A 864 -20.48 36.41 -131.31
CA VAL A 864 -19.13 36.87 -130.93
C VAL A 864 -19.16 37.96 -129.83
N ARG A 865 -20.19 38.84 -129.84
CA ARG A 865 -20.33 39.87 -128.79
C ARG A 865 -20.86 39.32 -127.46
N ALA A 866 -21.69 38.28 -127.48
CA ALA A 866 -22.24 37.67 -126.27
C ALA A 866 -21.19 36.84 -125.51
N LEU A 867 -20.24 36.25 -126.22
CA LEU A 867 -19.13 35.49 -125.62
C LEU A 867 -18.13 36.41 -124.88
N SER A 868 -17.83 37.59 -125.44
CA SER A 868 -16.86 38.53 -124.87
C SER A 868 -17.26 39.07 -123.49
N THR A 869 -18.51 39.51 -123.31
CA THR A 869 -18.99 40.00 -122.00
C THR A 869 -19.10 38.89 -120.95
N ARG A 870 -19.35 37.65 -121.38
CA ARG A 870 -19.37 36.48 -120.51
C ARG A 870 -17.97 36.14 -119.98
N ALA A 871 -16.93 36.29 -120.81
CA ALA A 871 -15.53 36.09 -120.40
C ALA A 871 -15.10 37.08 -119.30
N ALA A 872 -15.26 38.39 -119.55
CA ALA A 872 -14.88 39.44 -118.58
C ALA A 872 -15.63 39.34 -117.23
N THR A 873 -16.82 38.73 -117.23
CA THR A 873 -17.60 38.46 -116.00
C THR A 873 -17.06 37.25 -115.24
N ALA A 874 -16.49 36.27 -115.94
CA ALA A 874 -15.84 35.10 -115.33
C ALA A 874 -14.49 35.48 -114.69
N GLU A 875 -13.67 36.29 -115.37
CA GLU A 875 -12.36 36.75 -114.87
C GLU A 875 -12.47 37.46 -113.51
N ARG A 876 -13.44 38.36 -113.34
CA ARG A 876 -13.68 39.04 -112.05
C ARG A 876 -14.08 38.07 -110.93
N ARG A 877 -14.77 36.98 -111.25
CA ARG A 877 -15.12 35.92 -110.28
C ARG A 877 -13.90 35.05 -109.94
N LEU A 878 -13.04 34.77 -110.91
CA LEU A 878 -11.79 34.04 -110.72
C LEU A 878 -10.86 34.79 -109.75
N ASN A 879 -10.58 36.07 -109.99
CA ASN A 879 -9.72 36.87 -109.11
C ASN A 879 -10.27 36.96 -107.67
N ASN A 880 -11.58 37.12 -107.50
CA ASN A 880 -12.19 37.13 -106.16
C ASN A 880 -12.07 35.76 -105.47
N ALA A 881 -12.22 34.65 -106.19
CA ALA A 881 -12.02 33.31 -105.64
C ALA A 881 -10.55 33.04 -105.28
N GLN A 882 -9.59 33.49 -106.11
CA GLN A 882 -8.15 33.38 -105.84
C GLN A 882 -7.74 34.18 -104.59
N ASN A 883 -8.24 35.41 -104.44
CA ASN A 883 -7.99 36.23 -103.25
C ASN A 883 -8.58 35.62 -101.97
N GLN A 884 -9.74 34.95 -102.06
CA GLN A 884 -10.32 34.22 -100.93
C GLN A 884 -9.53 32.95 -100.60
N LEU A 885 -9.08 32.20 -101.62
CA LEU A 885 -8.22 31.02 -101.45
C LEU A 885 -6.92 31.40 -100.74
N LEU A 886 -6.21 32.42 -101.22
CA LEU A 886 -4.96 32.90 -100.63
C LEU A 886 -5.14 33.26 -99.14
N GLN A 887 -6.22 33.97 -98.77
CA GLN A 887 -6.51 34.28 -97.36
C GLN A 887 -6.86 33.05 -96.51
N THR A 888 -7.33 31.95 -97.10
CA THR A 888 -7.51 30.68 -96.37
C THR A 888 -6.21 29.90 -96.26
N GLU A 889 -5.35 29.93 -97.28
CA GLU A 889 -4.02 29.31 -97.28
C GLU A 889 -3.09 29.99 -96.26
N GLU A 890 -3.08 31.32 -96.18
CA GLU A 890 -2.37 32.07 -95.13
C GLU A 890 -2.84 31.71 -93.72
N LYS A 891 -4.16 31.56 -93.51
CA LYS A 891 -4.72 31.16 -92.21
C LYS A 891 -4.39 29.72 -91.84
N MET A 892 -4.39 28.81 -92.81
CA MET A 892 -3.98 27.42 -92.62
C MET A 892 -2.47 27.31 -92.35
N ALA A 893 -1.64 28.08 -93.04
CA ALA A 893 -0.20 28.16 -92.78
C ALA A 893 0.09 28.70 -91.38
N ALA A 894 -0.60 29.79 -90.96
CA ALA A 894 -0.45 30.36 -89.63
C ALA A 894 -0.98 29.45 -88.50
N LEU A 895 -1.97 28.60 -88.76
CA LEU A 895 -2.40 27.55 -87.83
C LEU A 895 -1.36 26.43 -87.76
N ASN A 896 -0.93 25.88 -88.89
CA ASN A 896 0.07 24.81 -88.95
C ASN A 896 1.40 25.22 -88.28
N GLN A 897 1.84 26.47 -88.45
CA GLN A 897 3.02 27.00 -87.79
C GLN A 897 2.85 27.07 -86.26
N LYS A 898 1.65 27.41 -85.77
CA LYS A 898 1.35 27.40 -84.32
C LYS A 898 1.29 25.98 -83.76
N THR A 899 0.73 25.03 -84.50
CA THR A 899 0.70 23.61 -84.12
C THR A 899 2.13 23.05 -84.05
N ALA A 900 2.95 23.23 -85.09
CA ALA A 900 4.33 22.75 -85.09
C ALA A 900 5.19 23.39 -83.97
N ALA A 901 4.94 24.68 -83.65
CA ALA A 901 5.59 25.37 -82.53
C ALA A 901 5.07 24.96 -81.14
N ALA A 902 3.93 24.27 -81.06
CA ALA A 902 3.46 23.60 -79.85
C ALA A 902 4.02 22.18 -79.76
N ASP A 903 3.98 21.42 -80.86
CA ASP A 903 4.50 20.04 -80.94
C ASP A 903 5.99 19.99 -80.61
N SER A 904 6.80 20.90 -81.17
CA SER A 904 8.23 21.02 -80.84
C SER A 904 8.49 21.27 -79.34
N LYS A 905 7.60 21.99 -78.64
CA LYS A 905 7.68 22.22 -77.19
C LYS A 905 7.22 21.01 -76.37
N TRP A 906 6.30 20.21 -76.90
CA TRP A 906 5.93 18.92 -76.30
C TRP A 906 7.06 17.90 -76.48
N GLU A 907 7.61 17.78 -77.69
CA GLU A 907 8.72 16.88 -78.01
C GLU A 907 9.96 17.19 -77.16
N ALA A 908 10.30 18.48 -76.97
CA ALA A 908 11.39 18.89 -76.07
C ALA A 908 11.16 18.44 -74.61
N ARG A 909 9.93 18.57 -74.08
CA ARG A 909 9.58 18.09 -72.74
C ARG A 909 9.58 16.57 -72.63
N VAL A 910 9.10 15.86 -73.66
CA VAL A 910 9.15 14.40 -73.72
C VAL A 910 10.60 13.92 -73.67
N LYS A 911 11.49 14.48 -74.50
CA LYS A 911 12.94 14.19 -74.48
C LYS A 911 13.60 14.52 -73.13
N GLU A 912 13.16 15.60 -72.47
CA GLU A 912 13.63 15.91 -71.12
C GLU A 912 13.19 14.86 -70.09
N TYR A 913 11.92 14.43 -70.12
CA TYR A 913 11.41 13.36 -69.24
C TYR A 913 12.04 12.00 -69.54
N GLU A 914 12.27 11.65 -70.81
CA GLU A 914 12.99 10.44 -71.23
C GLU A 914 14.43 10.44 -70.71
N SER A 915 15.14 11.57 -70.81
CA SER A 915 16.49 11.74 -70.27
C SER A 915 16.52 11.62 -68.73
N ARG A 916 15.58 12.29 -68.04
CA ARG A 916 15.41 12.17 -66.59
C ARG A 916 15.12 10.73 -66.17
N LEU A 917 14.20 10.04 -66.84
CA LEU A 917 13.85 8.63 -66.59
C LEU A 917 15.05 7.70 -66.81
N LYS A 918 15.75 7.84 -67.94
CA LYS A 918 16.94 7.03 -68.26
C LYS A 918 18.05 7.22 -67.23
N SER A 919 18.33 8.46 -66.81
CA SER A 919 19.34 8.74 -65.76
C SER A 919 18.94 8.16 -64.39
N ALA A 920 17.64 8.10 -64.07
CA ALA A 920 17.13 7.44 -62.87
C ALA A 920 17.25 5.91 -62.97
N GLU A 921 16.94 5.31 -64.12
CA GLU A 921 17.18 3.87 -64.35
C GLU A 921 18.66 3.50 -64.23
N GLU A 922 19.56 4.30 -64.80
CA GLU A 922 21.01 4.09 -64.73
C GLU A 922 21.54 4.24 -63.30
N ARG A 923 20.93 5.13 -62.49
CA ARG A 923 21.20 5.23 -61.06
C ARG A 923 20.74 3.97 -60.31
N VAL A 924 19.51 3.51 -60.53
CA VAL A 924 19.00 2.28 -59.91
C VAL A 924 19.78 1.03 -60.36
N LYS A 925 20.27 1.00 -61.61
CA LYS A 925 21.17 -0.06 -62.10
C LYS A 925 22.50 -0.05 -61.34
N ARG A 926 23.13 1.11 -61.14
CA ARG A 926 24.36 1.26 -60.33
C ARG A 926 24.14 0.92 -58.86
N GLU A 927 23.05 1.39 -58.24
CA GLU A 927 22.72 1.09 -56.84
C GLU A 927 22.43 -0.41 -56.63
N ARG A 928 21.80 -1.10 -57.60
CA ARG A 928 21.65 -2.56 -57.60
C ARG A 928 22.97 -3.30 -57.81
N GLN A 929 23.86 -2.79 -58.65
CA GLN A 929 25.16 -3.41 -58.91
C GLN A 929 26.09 -3.31 -57.69
N GLY A 930 26.25 -2.11 -57.12
CA GLY A 930 26.94 -1.91 -55.83
C GLY A 930 26.23 -2.54 -54.63
N GLY A 931 24.97 -2.96 -54.79
CA GLY A 931 24.29 -3.87 -53.85
C GLY A 931 24.76 -5.31 -53.97
N LYS A 932 24.89 -5.83 -55.20
CA LYS A 932 25.43 -7.18 -55.46
C LYS A 932 26.90 -7.32 -55.08
N GLU A 933 27.72 -6.30 -55.37
CA GLU A 933 29.14 -6.30 -55.04
C GLU A 933 29.33 -6.43 -53.53
N ARG A 934 28.70 -5.57 -52.72
CA ARG A 934 28.70 -5.71 -51.26
C ARG A 934 28.17 -7.05 -50.75
N ILE A 935 27.21 -7.69 -51.43
CA ILE A 935 26.75 -9.04 -51.06
C ILE A 935 27.83 -10.08 -51.36
N ASN A 936 28.48 -10.01 -52.52
CA ASN A 936 29.60 -10.90 -52.87
C ASN A 936 30.79 -10.73 -51.91
N ASP A 937 31.08 -9.49 -51.50
CA ASP A 937 32.16 -9.16 -50.56
C ASP A 937 31.85 -9.73 -49.16
N LEU A 938 30.62 -9.54 -48.66
CA LEU A 938 30.15 -10.14 -47.42
C LEU A 938 30.12 -11.67 -47.48
N GLU A 939 29.79 -12.28 -48.62
CA GLU A 939 29.92 -13.72 -48.84
C GLU A 939 31.39 -14.17 -48.82
N GLY A 940 32.32 -13.38 -49.37
CA GLY A 940 33.76 -13.63 -49.33
C GLY A 940 34.32 -13.55 -47.92
N GLN A 941 33.92 -12.53 -47.16
CA GLN A 941 34.23 -12.38 -45.74
C GLN A 941 33.64 -13.55 -44.92
N LEU A 942 32.39 -13.94 -45.15
CA LEU A 942 31.78 -15.11 -44.50
C LEU A 942 32.53 -16.41 -44.80
N LYS A 943 32.91 -16.68 -46.05
CA LYS A 943 33.72 -17.85 -46.43
C LYS A 943 35.10 -17.83 -45.76
N THR A 944 35.68 -16.63 -45.58
CA THR A 944 36.97 -16.45 -44.91
C THR A 944 36.85 -16.68 -43.40
N LEU A 945 35.83 -16.11 -42.75
CA LEU A 945 35.51 -16.34 -41.33
C LEU A 945 35.16 -17.80 -41.04
N GLN A 946 34.40 -18.47 -41.92
CA GLN A 946 34.15 -19.91 -41.84
C GLN A 946 35.46 -20.71 -41.90
N ARG A 947 36.40 -20.34 -42.78
CA ARG A 947 37.71 -20.99 -42.89
C ARG A 947 38.58 -20.75 -41.65
N HIS A 948 38.53 -19.57 -41.04
CA HIS A 948 39.17 -19.31 -39.75
C HIS A 948 38.52 -20.11 -38.61
N LEU A 949 37.19 -20.25 -38.61
CA LEU A 949 36.45 -21.02 -37.62
C LEU A 949 36.73 -22.53 -37.75
N GLU A 950 36.84 -23.08 -38.97
CA GLU A 950 37.32 -24.43 -39.21
C GLU A 950 38.75 -24.64 -38.68
N LEU A 951 39.66 -23.68 -38.92
CA LEU A 951 41.04 -23.75 -38.44
C LEU A 951 41.10 -23.65 -36.91
N ALA A 952 40.25 -22.84 -36.29
CA ALA A 952 40.09 -22.77 -34.84
C ALA A 952 39.51 -24.07 -34.26
N GLN A 953 38.52 -24.68 -34.93
CA GLN A 953 37.98 -25.99 -34.55
C GLN A 953 39.03 -27.10 -34.70
N LYS A 954 39.84 -27.11 -35.77
CA LYS A 954 40.95 -28.07 -35.94
C LYS A 954 42.03 -27.89 -34.86
N ARG A 955 42.39 -26.65 -34.51
CA ARG A 955 43.28 -26.35 -33.36
C ARG A 955 42.67 -26.79 -32.03
N SER A 956 41.37 -26.58 -31.83
CA SER A 956 40.63 -27.03 -30.64
C SER A 956 40.62 -28.56 -30.53
N GLN A 957 40.32 -29.28 -31.62
CA GLN A 957 40.40 -30.74 -31.68
C GLN A 957 41.82 -31.27 -31.42
N GLN A 958 42.86 -30.59 -31.93
CA GLN A 958 44.26 -30.92 -31.62
C GLN A 958 44.57 -30.69 -30.13
N LEU A 959 44.11 -29.60 -29.53
CA LEU A 959 44.25 -29.35 -28.09
C LEU A 959 43.49 -30.37 -27.24
N THR A 960 42.27 -30.77 -27.63
CA THR A 960 41.52 -31.86 -26.98
C THR A 960 42.27 -33.19 -27.09
N GLY A 961 42.82 -33.50 -28.26
CA GLY A 961 43.66 -34.70 -28.44
C GLY A 961 44.92 -34.69 -27.56
N VAL A 962 45.56 -33.54 -27.41
CA VAL A 962 46.68 -33.36 -26.45
C VAL A 962 46.20 -33.55 -25.01
N ILE A 963 45.07 -32.96 -24.62
CA ILE A 963 44.48 -33.10 -23.27
C ILE A 963 44.12 -34.54 -22.95
N ASP A 964 43.49 -35.28 -23.88
CA ASP A 964 43.14 -36.69 -23.69
C ASP A 964 44.38 -37.59 -23.68
N SER A 965 45.43 -37.26 -24.45
CA SER A 965 46.72 -37.97 -24.37
C SER A 965 47.50 -37.71 -23.07
N ASN A 966 47.12 -36.70 -22.29
CA ASN A 966 47.77 -36.33 -21.03
C ASN A 966 46.95 -36.73 -19.77
N LYS A 967 45.87 -37.52 -19.93
CA LYS A 967 45.14 -38.12 -18.81
C LYS A 967 45.82 -39.42 -18.34
N PRO A 968 46.23 -39.54 -17.06
CA PRO A 968 46.69 -40.81 -16.50
C PRO A 968 45.53 -41.82 -16.47
N GLY A 969 45.73 -42.99 -17.06
CA GLY A 969 44.63 -43.84 -17.54
C GLY A 969 43.96 -44.76 -16.51
N SER A 970 42.78 -45.26 -16.89
CA SER A 970 42.06 -46.32 -16.17
C SER A 970 41.37 -47.30 -17.14
N GLY A 971 41.93 -48.51 -17.24
CA GLY A 971 41.21 -49.79 -17.42
C GLY A 971 40.20 -50.02 -18.56
N SER A 972 40.62 -50.90 -19.48
CA SER A 972 39.90 -52.15 -19.84
C SER A 972 38.89 -52.22 -21.02
N ALA A 973 39.21 -53.17 -21.92
CA ALA A 973 38.33 -54.10 -22.66
C ALA A 973 37.36 -53.63 -23.77
N ASN A 974 37.55 -54.24 -24.96
CA ASN A 974 36.54 -54.83 -25.89
C ASN A 974 35.41 -53.96 -26.50
N SER A 975 34.95 -54.19 -27.74
CA SER A 975 35.37 -55.14 -28.80
C SER A 975 34.67 -54.86 -30.15
N SER A 976 35.31 -55.25 -31.25
CA SER A 976 34.71 -55.66 -32.55
C SER A 976 33.87 -54.66 -33.38
N PRO A 977 34.22 -54.40 -34.65
CA PRO A 977 33.33 -53.72 -35.61
C PRO A 977 32.43 -54.71 -36.37
N SER A 978 31.22 -54.30 -36.76
CA SER A 978 30.48 -54.95 -37.86
C SER A 978 29.41 -54.07 -38.51
N SER A 979 29.59 -53.82 -39.80
CA SER A 979 28.61 -53.97 -40.88
C SER A 979 27.10 -53.75 -40.59
N ARG A 980 26.60 -52.54 -40.87
CA ARG A 980 25.72 -52.31 -42.02
C ARG A 980 25.52 -50.82 -42.35
#